data_AF-A0ABD0K3J5-F1
#
_entry.id   AF-A0ABD0K3J5-F1
#
_cell.length_a   1.000
_cell.length_b   1.000
_cell.length_c   1.000
_cell.angle_alpha   90.00
_cell.angle_beta   90.00
_cell.angle_gamma   90.00
#
_symmetry.space_group_name_H-M   'P 1'
#
loop_
_entity.id
_entity.type
_entity.pdbx_description
1 polymer ?
#
loop_
_entity_poly.entity_id
_entity_poly.type
_entity_poly.pdbx_seq_one_letter_code
_entity_poly.pdbx_strand_id
1 'polypeptide(L)'
;MAAAVSEGAEQLQLEIDWCVTRLEEKLEVSTPGSRNAVEVEKVLRILKSSKAPLVKKRQAMRNTFGDYRQKIRTMQKKATAAMKKTQFVQSKTAPESSKFLRHSKTSGHRQITALEPSPSEPSAHMEMRVDDGTTVTAAGDATNLTINPDISHSGGEVTVCEGSMHSLSDKTAAVPSASGERYQFHPSQNEFRFNFSAESLKDPDGDEKNDFVMKPSGNAFQFNFSADSAENAPKMLRIAVFQKCDVLHEPGVRHFDVRLPKLPVPNDSVTTYMCQVVEIPVPLDKDYHAVAFQPLITNSQVMHHMILFSCSHGITMDNKFVQPHSCGREDNFCRSWIAQWSMGVDGVICPHNGTGVRFGKSTGTQFLLQIHWNNALLASGLTDNSGMRVYYTDDLRPYDLGHVQVGQQDLEIPPKVTRHAQSGGCSAECTRLMLPHPIYLTRSHIHMHYLGAGGWLEVIHPDGTITQVASDDTYNYNRPPVHTHDNPVTVNPGDYLRLTCLFSSKDGTQERNRTIYFGEGSDGEMCYAFIAYYPNVDGFEQCLEFDTMDLSCPSASQTEFQHCLGQFVRDMSSSYIPDTLSACGNKTDELLCDEECKQALDVLYSHTCMTGRLGNYVAGQVLRGLSEWSRIDTIRKAYIKQCGVFSVM
;
A
#
# COMPACT_ATOMS: atom_id res chain seq x y z
N MET A 1 -28.64 16.87 -7.90
CA MET A 1 -28.20 17.53 -9.15
C MET A 1 -26.68 17.46 -9.35
N ALA A 2 -25.84 17.66 -8.33
CA ALA A 2 -24.38 17.58 -8.44
C ALA A 2 -23.82 16.17 -8.79
N ALA A 3 -24.42 15.09 -8.26
CA ALA A 3 -24.00 13.71 -8.55
C ALA A 3 -24.22 13.30 -10.04
N ALA A 4 -25.38 13.63 -10.61
CA ALA A 4 -25.67 13.36 -12.03
C ALA A 4 -24.81 14.20 -13.01
N VAL A 5 -24.32 15.38 -12.58
CA VAL A 5 -23.38 16.20 -13.35
C VAL A 5 -21.96 15.61 -13.29
N SER A 6 -21.60 14.98 -12.17
CA SER A 6 -20.32 14.28 -11.97
C SER A 6 -20.24 12.97 -12.77
N GLU A 7 -21.28 12.13 -12.75
CA GLU A 7 -21.33 10.90 -13.56
C GLU A 7 -21.29 11.19 -15.07
N GLY A 8 -22.00 12.23 -15.52
CA GLY A 8 -21.99 12.65 -16.91
C GLY A 8 -20.66 13.23 -17.39
N ALA A 9 -19.86 13.80 -16.48
CA ALA A 9 -18.51 14.30 -16.77
C ALA A 9 -17.49 13.15 -16.84
N GLU A 10 -17.58 12.18 -15.94
CA GLU A 10 -16.75 10.98 -15.92
C GLU A 10 -16.98 10.10 -17.16
N GLN A 11 -18.25 9.87 -17.53
CA GLN A 11 -18.60 9.12 -18.73
C GLN A 11 -18.10 9.83 -20.01
N LEU A 12 -18.18 11.16 -20.06
CA LEU A 12 -17.67 11.93 -21.19
C LEU A 12 -16.13 11.88 -21.28
N GLN A 13 -15.44 11.83 -20.14
CA GLN A 13 -13.98 11.72 -20.11
C GLN A 13 -13.54 10.34 -20.61
N LEU A 14 -14.18 9.26 -20.18
CA LEU A 14 -13.94 7.91 -20.69
C LEU A 14 -14.18 7.80 -22.21
N GLU A 15 -15.20 8.49 -22.73
CA GLU A 15 -15.47 8.57 -24.17
C GLU A 15 -14.36 9.30 -24.95
N ILE A 16 -13.83 10.39 -24.38
CA ILE A 16 -12.73 11.17 -24.96
C ILE A 16 -11.44 10.35 -24.95
N ASP A 17 -11.12 9.72 -23.83
CA ASP A 17 -9.89 8.94 -23.66
C ASP A 17 -9.87 7.75 -24.62
N TRP A 18 -11.00 7.03 -24.75
CA TRP A 18 -11.12 5.95 -25.74
C TRP A 18 -10.86 6.42 -27.19
N CYS A 19 -11.39 7.60 -27.55
CA CYS A 19 -11.17 8.15 -28.89
C CYS A 19 -9.71 8.62 -29.08
N VAL A 20 -9.08 9.17 -28.05
CA VAL A 20 -7.69 9.64 -28.09
C VAL A 20 -6.75 8.45 -28.26
N THR A 21 -6.86 7.40 -27.44
CA THR A 21 -6.02 6.20 -27.54
C THR A 21 -6.09 5.58 -28.93
N ARG A 22 -7.29 5.47 -29.51
CA ARG A 22 -7.47 4.86 -30.84
C ARG A 22 -6.93 5.73 -31.99
N LEU A 23 -6.84 7.05 -31.80
CA LEU A 23 -6.21 7.96 -32.75
C LEU A 23 -4.68 7.93 -32.62
N GLU A 24 -4.16 7.78 -31.42
CA GLU A 24 -2.72 7.63 -31.18
C GLU A 24 -2.19 6.32 -31.75
N GLU A 25 -2.87 5.19 -31.51
CA GLU A 25 -2.55 3.91 -32.16
C GLU A 25 -2.54 4.01 -33.69
N LYS A 26 -3.51 4.74 -34.26
CA LYS A 26 -3.55 4.97 -35.71
C LYS A 26 -2.40 5.85 -36.21
N LEU A 27 -1.95 6.80 -35.39
CA LEU A 27 -0.85 7.69 -35.72
C LEU A 27 0.49 6.96 -35.68
N GLU A 28 0.69 6.08 -34.69
CA GLU A 28 1.91 5.26 -34.54
C GLU A 28 2.14 4.31 -35.73
N VAL A 29 1.07 3.84 -36.36
CA VAL A 29 1.14 2.94 -37.52
C VAL A 29 1.12 3.72 -38.86
N SER A 30 0.91 5.04 -38.84
CA SER A 30 0.81 5.87 -40.04
C SER A 30 2.16 6.47 -40.46
N THR A 31 2.38 6.61 -41.77
CA THR A 31 3.59 7.27 -42.29
C THR A 31 3.61 8.77 -41.89
N PRO A 32 4.70 9.27 -41.30
CA PRO A 32 4.82 10.67 -40.88
C PRO A 32 4.56 11.65 -42.03
N GLY A 33 3.73 12.66 -41.80
CA GLY A 33 3.40 13.69 -42.80
C GLY A 33 2.37 13.27 -43.87
N SER A 34 1.84 12.05 -43.81
CA SER A 34 0.73 11.64 -44.70
C SER A 34 -0.55 12.45 -44.42
N ARG A 35 -1.41 12.62 -45.45
CA ARG A 35 -2.69 13.34 -45.31
C ARG A 35 -3.56 12.81 -44.17
N ASN A 36 -3.53 11.50 -43.93
CA ASN A 36 -4.26 10.84 -42.84
C ASN A 36 -3.65 11.15 -41.47
N ALA A 37 -2.31 11.19 -41.34
CA ALA A 37 -1.64 11.54 -40.09
C ALA A 37 -1.93 13.00 -39.67
N VAL A 38 -1.89 13.93 -40.63
CA VAL A 38 -2.21 15.35 -40.38
C VAL A 38 -3.68 15.54 -39.93
N GLU A 39 -4.60 14.76 -40.49
CA GLU A 39 -6.01 14.79 -40.11
C GLU A 39 -6.24 14.21 -38.70
N VAL A 40 -5.57 13.11 -38.37
CA VAL A 40 -5.59 12.48 -37.03
C VAL A 40 -5.01 13.43 -35.96
N GLU A 41 -3.87 14.08 -36.22
CA GLU A 41 -3.27 15.06 -35.32
C GLU A 41 -4.19 16.27 -35.05
N LYS A 42 -4.92 16.72 -36.08
CA LYS A 42 -5.89 17.82 -35.95
C LYS A 42 -7.04 17.45 -35.02
N VAL A 43 -7.54 16.22 -35.12
CA VAL A 43 -8.60 15.72 -34.22
C VAL A 43 -8.06 15.54 -32.81
N LEU A 44 -6.86 14.97 -32.64
CA LEU A 44 -6.20 14.82 -31.33
C LEU A 44 -6.03 16.16 -30.62
N ARG A 45 -5.64 17.22 -31.34
CA ARG A 45 -5.50 18.57 -30.78
C ARG A 45 -6.83 19.14 -30.26
N ILE A 46 -7.96 18.80 -30.89
CA ILE A 46 -9.29 19.21 -30.43
C ILE A 46 -9.69 18.43 -29.18
N LEU A 47 -9.47 17.11 -29.14
CA LEU A 47 -9.87 16.24 -28.03
C LEU A 47 -9.05 16.51 -26.77
N LYS A 48 -7.73 16.70 -26.91
CA LYS A 48 -6.79 16.98 -25.81
C LYS A 48 -6.80 18.43 -25.31
N SER A 49 -7.38 19.37 -26.06
CA SER A 49 -7.42 20.77 -25.63
C SER A 49 -8.37 20.97 -24.45
N SER A 50 -7.87 21.56 -23.36
CA SER A 50 -8.68 22.01 -22.22
C SER A 50 -9.57 23.22 -22.57
N LYS A 51 -9.27 23.92 -23.67
CA LYS A 51 -10.00 25.12 -24.14
C LYS A 51 -11.07 24.80 -25.19
N ALA A 52 -11.13 23.57 -25.71
CA ALA A 52 -12.10 23.19 -26.74
C ALA A 52 -13.49 22.92 -26.12
N PRO A 53 -14.57 23.56 -26.60
CA PRO A 53 -15.92 23.32 -26.08
C PRO A 53 -16.36 21.86 -26.25
N LEU A 54 -17.12 21.32 -25.29
CA LEU A 54 -17.56 19.91 -25.27
C LEU A 54 -18.33 19.51 -26.54
N VAL A 55 -19.14 20.41 -27.09
CA VAL A 55 -19.88 20.19 -28.35
C VAL A 55 -18.91 19.92 -29.50
N LYS A 56 -17.79 20.66 -29.55
CA LYS A 56 -16.75 20.50 -30.58
C LYS A 56 -15.99 19.18 -30.42
N LYS A 57 -15.73 18.75 -29.18
CA LYS A 57 -15.13 17.42 -28.89
C LYS A 57 -16.06 16.28 -29.32
N ARG A 58 -17.34 16.35 -28.96
CA ARG A 58 -18.35 15.35 -29.35
C ARG A 58 -18.53 15.25 -30.87
N GLN A 59 -18.53 16.39 -31.59
CA GLN A 59 -18.59 16.40 -33.05
C GLN A 59 -17.34 15.77 -33.68
N ALA A 60 -16.15 16.07 -33.14
CA ALA A 60 -14.89 15.49 -33.62
C ALA A 60 -14.85 13.97 -33.42
N MET A 61 -15.28 13.47 -32.27
CA MET A 61 -15.38 12.02 -31.99
C MET A 61 -16.38 11.34 -32.94
N ARG A 62 -17.57 11.92 -33.13
CA ARG A 62 -18.61 11.36 -34.00
C ARG A 62 -18.20 11.35 -35.48
N ASN A 63 -17.57 12.41 -35.96
CA ASN A 63 -17.09 12.48 -37.34
C ASN A 63 -15.97 11.47 -37.62
N THR A 64 -15.15 11.15 -36.61
CA THR A 64 -13.98 10.27 -36.76
C THR A 64 -14.31 8.80 -36.54
N PHE A 65 -15.22 8.49 -35.63
CA PHE A 65 -15.52 7.12 -35.21
C PHE A 65 -16.97 6.68 -35.42
N GLY A 66 -17.87 7.55 -35.88
CA GLY A 66 -19.29 7.26 -36.02
C GLY A 66 -19.97 7.13 -34.65
N ASP A 67 -20.74 6.07 -34.43
CA ASP A 67 -21.26 5.73 -33.11
C ASP A 67 -20.19 5.06 -32.24
N TYR A 68 -19.29 5.89 -31.68
CA TYR A 68 -18.20 5.43 -30.81
C TYR A 68 -18.71 4.81 -29.51
N ARG A 69 -19.88 5.23 -29.00
CA ARG A 69 -20.48 4.69 -27.76
C ARG A 69 -20.91 3.25 -27.93
N GLN A 70 -21.44 2.87 -29.10
CA GLN A 70 -21.74 1.47 -29.40
C GLN A 70 -20.46 0.62 -29.52
N LYS A 71 -19.38 1.18 -30.07
CA LYS A 71 -18.08 0.50 -30.19
C LYS A 71 -17.44 0.22 -28.82
N ILE A 72 -17.47 1.20 -27.92
CA ILE A 72 -17.01 1.04 -26.53
C ILE A 72 -17.75 -0.11 -25.84
N ARG A 73 -19.10 -0.10 -25.90
CA ARG A 73 -19.93 -1.16 -25.30
C ARG A 73 -19.65 -2.56 -25.88
N THR A 74 -19.41 -2.63 -27.19
CA THR A 74 -19.09 -3.90 -27.86
C THR A 74 -17.73 -4.44 -27.44
N MET A 75 -16.74 -3.57 -27.28
CA MET A 75 -15.40 -3.92 -26.81
C MET A 75 -15.43 -4.42 -25.37
N GLN A 76 -16.16 -3.73 -24.48
CA GLN A 76 -16.35 -4.16 -23.10
C GLN A 76 -17.01 -5.55 -23.03
N LYS A 77 -18.08 -5.79 -23.80
CA LYS A 77 -18.71 -7.12 -23.89
C LYS A 77 -17.75 -8.22 -24.36
N LYS A 78 -16.87 -7.91 -25.32
CA LYS A 78 -15.85 -8.87 -25.79
C LYS A 78 -14.77 -9.14 -24.74
N ALA A 79 -14.32 -8.11 -24.02
CA ALA A 79 -13.36 -8.27 -22.93
C ALA A 79 -13.93 -9.14 -21.80
N THR A 80 -15.18 -8.90 -21.38
CA THR A 80 -15.86 -9.72 -20.37
C THR A 80 -16.06 -11.16 -20.84
N ALA A 81 -16.38 -11.38 -22.12
CA ALA A 81 -16.49 -12.73 -22.70
C ALA A 81 -15.14 -13.47 -22.78
N ALA A 82 -14.04 -12.75 -23.02
CA ALA A 82 -12.69 -13.32 -23.02
C ALA A 82 -12.24 -13.71 -21.61
N MET A 83 -12.56 -12.88 -20.59
CA MET A 83 -12.26 -13.19 -19.19
C MET A 83 -13.03 -14.43 -18.67
N LYS A 84 -14.24 -14.68 -19.17
CA LYS A 84 -15.01 -15.89 -18.83
C LYS A 84 -14.47 -17.19 -19.45
N LYS A 85 -13.59 -17.11 -20.46
CA LYS A 85 -13.10 -18.27 -21.21
C LYS A 85 -11.79 -18.86 -20.66
N THR A 86 -11.19 -18.23 -19.65
CA THR A 86 -9.92 -18.66 -19.05
C THR A 86 -10.20 -19.51 -17.80
N GLN A 87 -10.43 -20.81 -17.96
CA GLN A 87 -10.47 -21.76 -16.84
C GLN A 87 -9.07 -22.29 -16.53
N PHE A 88 -8.72 -22.32 -15.24
CA PHE A 88 -7.48 -22.91 -14.71
C PHE A 88 -7.52 -24.44 -14.84
N VAL A 89 -6.46 -25.03 -15.40
CA VAL A 89 -6.24 -26.48 -15.38
C VAL A 89 -5.68 -26.85 -14.01
N GLN A 90 -6.45 -27.57 -13.18
CA GLN A 90 -5.95 -28.18 -11.95
C GLN A 90 -4.92 -29.27 -12.28
N SER A 91 -3.72 -29.14 -11.70
CA SER A 91 -2.69 -30.19 -11.69
C SER A 91 -3.16 -31.36 -10.81
N LYS A 92 -3.24 -32.56 -11.39
CA LYS A 92 -3.47 -33.83 -10.68
C LYS A 92 -2.15 -34.38 -10.16
N THR A 93 -1.82 -34.10 -8.90
CA THR A 93 -1.03 -35.01 -8.02
C THR A 93 -1.16 -34.54 -6.58
N ALA A 94 -1.92 -35.26 -5.75
CA ALA A 94 -1.90 -35.12 -4.30
C ALA A 94 -0.97 -36.20 -3.70
N PRO A 95 -0.06 -35.89 -2.77
CA PRO A 95 0.58 -36.89 -1.93
C PRO A 95 -0.37 -37.31 -0.79
N GLU A 96 -0.29 -38.60 -0.44
CA GLU A 96 -1.15 -39.30 0.50
C GLU A 96 -1.09 -38.76 1.95
N SER A 97 -2.23 -38.94 2.63
CA SER A 97 -2.56 -38.55 4.01
C SER A 97 -1.49 -38.84 5.08
N SER A 98 -1.13 -37.83 5.86
CA SER A 98 -0.50 -38.01 7.18
C SER A 98 -1.58 -38.17 8.26
N LYS A 99 -1.61 -39.35 8.91
CA LYS A 99 -2.51 -39.69 10.01
C LYS A 99 -1.98 -39.10 11.33
N PHE A 100 -2.78 -38.26 11.98
CA PHE A 100 -2.53 -37.79 13.36
C PHE A 100 -2.95 -38.85 14.38
N LEU A 101 -2.03 -39.24 15.27
CA LEU A 101 -2.30 -40.11 16.43
C LEU A 101 -2.48 -39.26 17.69
N ARG A 102 -3.68 -39.29 18.28
CA ARG A 102 -4.01 -38.65 19.55
C ARG A 102 -3.69 -39.60 20.71
N HIS A 103 -2.74 -39.27 21.57
CA HIS A 103 -2.51 -40.00 22.84
C HIS A 103 -3.33 -39.35 23.96
N SER A 104 -4.24 -40.13 24.55
CA SER A 104 -4.93 -39.82 25.80
C SER A 104 -4.21 -40.50 26.97
N LYS A 105 -3.94 -39.77 28.04
CA LYS A 105 -3.71 -40.35 29.38
C LYS A 105 -4.60 -39.63 30.40
N THR A 106 -5.51 -40.41 30.97
CA THR A 106 -6.33 -40.09 32.13
C THR A 106 -5.69 -40.55 33.44
N SER A 107 -6.12 -39.88 34.52
CA SER A 107 -5.96 -40.15 35.98
C SER A 107 -4.87 -39.29 36.67
N GLY A 108 -5.16 -38.52 37.72
CA GLY A 108 -6.35 -38.50 38.56
C GLY A 108 -6.45 -37.28 39.49
N HIS A 109 -7.57 -37.23 40.22
CA HIS A 109 -8.06 -36.14 41.07
C HIS A 109 -7.11 -35.67 42.18
N ARG A 110 -7.06 -34.35 42.36
CA ARG A 110 -7.03 -33.71 43.70
C ARG A 110 -7.74 -32.35 43.64
N GLN A 111 -8.85 -32.23 44.37
CA GLN A 111 -9.59 -30.99 44.59
C GLN A 111 -8.81 -30.07 45.55
N ILE A 112 -8.54 -28.83 45.16
CA ILE A 112 -8.38 -27.68 46.06
C ILE A 112 -9.08 -26.49 45.40
N THR A 113 -10.04 -25.92 46.13
CA THR A 113 -10.87 -24.76 45.83
C THR A 113 -10.06 -23.45 45.86
N ALA A 114 -10.23 -22.57 44.86
CA ALA A 114 -10.36 -21.11 45.03
C ALA A 114 -10.47 -20.35 43.68
N LEU A 115 -11.61 -19.66 43.52
CA LEU A 115 -11.85 -18.38 42.83
C LEU A 115 -11.47 -18.25 41.33
N GLU A 116 -12.47 -18.46 40.49
CA GLU A 116 -12.58 -17.80 39.18
C GLU A 116 -12.82 -16.29 39.34
N PRO A 117 -12.28 -15.47 38.42
CA PRO A 117 -13.06 -14.47 37.72
C PRO A 117 -13.31 -14.93 36.27
N SER A 118 -14.55 -14.77 35.81
CA SER A 118 -14.97 -15.12 34.45
C SER A 118 -14.16 -14.39 33.38
N PRO A 119 -13.85 -15.03 32.24
CA PRO A 119 -13.47 -14.30 31.04
C PRO A 119 -14.72 -13.57 30.52
N SER A 120 -14.73 -12.25 30.58
CA SER A 120 -15.67 -11.45 29.82
C SER A 120 -15.37 -11.64 28.34
N GLU A 121 -16.29 -12.26 27.60
CA GLU A 121 -16.21 -12.37 26.14
C GLU A 121 -16.19 -10.96 25.50
N PRO A 122 -15.34 -10.71 24.48
CA PRO A 122 -15.33 -9.43 23.79
C PRO A 122 -16.60 -9.28 22.95
N SER A 123 -17.42 -8.27 23.28
CA SER A 123 -18.59 -7.85 22.49
C SER A 123 -18.14 -7.23 21.16
N ALA A 124 -18.31 -7.97 20.06
CA ALA A 124 -18.15 -7.48 18.70
C ALA A 124 -19.41 -6.72 18.25
N HIS A 125 -19.24 -5.49 17.74
CA HIS A 125 -20.30 -4.77 17.02
C HIS A 125 -20.02 -4.82 15.52
N MET A 126 -21.02 -5.21 14.74
CA MET A 126 -20.94 -5.31 13.28
C MET A 126 -21.84 -4.25 12.65
N GLU A 127 -21.27 -3.33 11.87
CA GLU A 127 -22.05 -2.35 11.09
C GLU A 127 -22.16 -2.82 9.63
N MET A 128 -23.39 -2.87 9.11
CA MET A 128 -23.65 -3.11 7.69
C MET A 128 -24.03 -1.78 7.00
N ARG A 129 -23.31 -1.45 5.92
CA ARG A 129 -23.62 -0.31 5.05
C ARG A 129 -24.01 -0.80 3.66
N VAL A 130 -25.13 -0.28 3.16
CA VAL A 130 -25.58 -0.46 1.77
C VAL A 130 -25.21 0.80 0.98
N ASP A 131 -24.81 0.63 -0.28
CA ASP A 131 -24.29 1.69 -1.18
C ASP A 131 -25.27 2.87 -1.44
N ASP A 132 -26.50 2.84 -0.93
CA ASP A 132 -27.45 3.97 -0.96
C ASP A 132 -27.34 4.91 0.26
N GLY A 133 -26.41 4.63 1.17
CA GLY A 133 -26.22 5.41 2.41
C GLY A 133 -27.06 4.91 3.59
N THR A 134 -27.83 3.83 3.41
CA THR A 134 -28.59 3.21 4.51
C THR A 134 -27.64 2.48 5.46
N THR A 135 -27.74 2.81 6.74
CA THR A 135 -26.96 2.17 7.80
C THR A 135 -27.90 1.24 8.56
N VAL A 136 -27.62 -0.06 8.59
CA VAL A 136 -28.37 -1.03 9.39
C VAL A 136 -27.51 -1.42 10.58
N THR A 137 -27.95 -1.05 11.78
CA THR A 137 -27.33 -1.45 13.02
C THR A 137 -27.92 -2.78 13.46
N ALA A 138 -27.07 -3.78 13.68
CA ALA A 138 -27.47 -5.05 14.25
C ALA A 138 -26.89 -5.18 15.67
N ALA A 139 -27.73 -5.58 16.62
CA ALA A 139 -27.36 -5.80 18.01
C ALA A 139 -27.47 -7.29 18.34
N GLY A 140 -26.43 -7.87 18.94
CA GLY A 140 -26.36 -9.27 19.36
C GLY A 140 -24.91 -9.71 19.66
N ASP A 141 -24.76 -10.84 20.35
CA ASP A 141 -23.44 -11.46 20.56
C ASP A 141 -22.91 -12.10 19.27
N ALA A 142 -21.61 -12.38 19.22
CA ALA A 142 -20.86 -12.89 18.06
C ALA A 142 -21.40 -14.17 17.39
N THR A 143 -22.44 -14.79 17.97
CA THR A 143 -23.07 -16.03 17.51
C THR A 143 -24.52 -15.87 17.03
N ASN A 144 -25.21 -14.76 17.34
CA ASN A 144 -26.62 -14.55 16.99
C ASN A 144 -26.94 -13.07 16.72
N LEU A 145 -27.22 -12.72 15.46
CA LEU A 145 -27.70 -11.39 15.06
C LEU A 145 -29.19 -11.44 14.72
N THR A 146 -29.95 -10.47 15.22
CA THR A 146 -31.38 -10.30 14.89
C THR A 146 -31.53 -8.98 14.15
N ILE A 147 -31.99 -9.02 12.89
CA ILE A 147 -32.26 -7.81 12.10
C ILE A 147 -33.70 -7.39 12.39
N ASN A 148 -33.89 -6.21 12.97
CA ASN A 148 -35.22 -5.67 13.27
C ASN A 148 -35.64 -4.70 12.13
N PRO A 149 -36.76 -4.93 11.43
CA PRO A 149 -37.14 -4.14 10.26
C PRO A 149 -37.69 -2.74 10.56
N ASP A 150 -37.87 -2.36 11.83
CA ASP A 150 -38.43 -1.06 12.18
C ASP A 150 -37.34 0.01 12.41
N ILE A 151 -36.84 0.60 11.33
CA ILE A 151 -36.22 1.94 11.37
C ILE A 151 -37.08 2.88 10.52
N SER A 152 -38.03 3.54 11.17
CA SER A 152 -38.83 4.61 10.60
C SER A 152 -38.05 5.92 10.62
N HIS A 153 -37.67 6.47 9.45
CA HIS A 153 -37.59 7.93 9.26
C HIS A 153 -37.88 8.35 7.82
N SER A 154 -39.08 8.92 7.67
CA SER A 154 -39.57 9.92 6.71
C SER A 154 -38.89 10.06 5.33
N GLY A 155 -39.58 9.55 4.31
CA GLY A 155 -39.54 10.12 2.96
C GLY A 155 -38.97 9.19 1.89
N GLY A 156 -39.63 8.07 1.63
CA GLY A 156 -39.36 7.20 0.48
C GLY A 156 -39.99 5.82 0.67
N GLU A 157 -40.89 5.44 -0.23
CA GLU A 157 -41.58 4.16 -0.24
C GLU A 157 -40.58 3.02 -0.50
N VAL A 158 -40.37 2.13 0.49
CA VAL A 158 -39.59 0.89 0.30
C VAL A 158 -40.54 -0.17 -0.25
N THR A 159 -40.47 -0.44 -1.55
CA THR A 159 -41.22 -1.53 -2.18
C THR A 159 -40.46 -2.84 -1.95
N VAL A 160 -41.00 -3.71 -1.10
CA VAL A 160 -40.58 -5.12 -1.00
C VAL A 160 -41.32 -5.89 -2.11
N CYS A 161 -40.57 -6.49 -3.04
CA CYS A 161 -41.16 -7.33 -4.08
C CYS A 161 -41.59 -8.68 -3.48
N GLU A 162 -42.88 -8.83 -3.14
CA GLU A 162 -43.50 -10.16 -2.97
C GLU A 162 -43.75 -10.79 -4.35
N GLY A 163 -43.08 -11.90 -4.63
CA GLY A 163 -43.39 -12.77 -5.77
C GLY A 163 -44.58 -13.68 -5.43
N SER A 164 -45.73 -13.43 -6.05
CA SER A 164 -46.96 -14.23 -5.95
C SER A 164 -46.77 -15.68 -6.44
N MET A 165 -47.08 -16.67 -5.60
CA MET A 165 -47.59 -17.97 -6.04
C MET A 165 -49.09 -18.05 -5.74
N HIS A 166 -49.89 -18.19 -6.79
CA HIS A 166 -51.32 -18.45 -6.71
C HIS A 166 -51.62 -19.78 -5.99
N SER A 167 -52.54 -19.77 -5.03
CA SER A 167 -53.43 -20.91 -4.80
C SER A 167 -54.78 -20.48 -4.19
N LEU A 168 -55.79 -21.30 -4.44
CA LEU A 168 -57.22 -21.03 -4.33
C LEU A 168 -57.79 -21.06 -2.90
N SER A 169 -58.80 -20.20 -2.70
CA SER A 169 -60.01 -20.32 -1.87
C SER A 169 -59.95 -20.54 -0.35
N ASP A 170 -60.79 -19.72 0.30
CA ASP A 170 -61.51 -19.88 1.56
C ASP A 170 -60.90 -19.39 2.90
N LYS A 171 -61.43 -18.23 3.30
CA LYS A 171 -61.99 -17.85 4.61
C LYS A 171 -61.18 -18.04 5.90
N THR A 172 -60.98 -16.86 6.51
CA THR A 172 -61.07 -16.52 7.94
C THR A 172 -59.97 -16.95 8.92
N ALA A 173 -59.34 -15.89 9.46
CA ALA A 173 -59.06 -15.64 10.88
C ALA A 173 -57.60 -15.69 11.34
N ALA A 174 -57.25 -14.57 11.99
CA ALA A 174 -56.26 -14.36 13.04
C ALA A 174 -54.76 -14.36 12.69
N VAL A 175 -54.19 -13.15 12.81
CA VAL A 175 -52.76 -12.87 13.08
C VAL A 175 -52.36 -13.56 14.40
N PRO A 176 -51.18 -14.22 14.47
CA PRO A 176 -50.07 -13.59 15.18
C PRO A 176 -48.67 -13.83 14.58
N SER A 177 -47.88 -12.74 14.56
CA SER A 177 -46.50 -12.62 15.07
C SER A 177 -45.35 -13.48 14.50
N ALA A 178 -44.25 -12.76 14.21
CA ALA A 178 -42.84 -13.19 14.16
C ALA A 178 -42.39 -14.05 12.97
N SER A 179 -41.79 -13.39 11.96
CA SER A 179 -40.84 -14.02 11.04
C SER A 179 -39.53 -13.22 11.04
N GLY A 180 -38.80 -13.29 12.15
CA GLY A 180 -37.38 -12.93 12.15
C GLY A 180 -36.58 -14.16 11.69
N GLU A 181 -36.00 -14.11 10.50
CA GLU A 181 -35.06 -15.14 10.06
C GLU A 181 -33.81 -15.11 10.94
N ARG A 182 -33.41 -16.27 11.46
CA ARG A 182 -32.30 -16.41 12.40
C ARG A 182 -31.11 -17.01 11.65
N TYR A 183 -30.05 -16.22 11.47
CA TYR A 183 -28.81 -16.65 10.85
C TYR A 183 -27.81 -17.08 11.93
N GLN A 184 -27.23 -18.26 11.79
CA GLN A 184 -26.33 -18.84 12.78
C GLN A 184 -24.87 -18.71 12.31
N PHE A 185 -24.05 -18.04 13.11
CA PHE A 185 -22.65 -17.77 12.78
C PHE A 185 -21.72 -18.69 13.58
N HIS A 186 -20.76 -19.30 12.91
CA HIS A 186 -19.71 -20.09 13.54
C HIS A 186 -18.35 -19.42 13.36
N PRO A 187 -17.77 -18.82 14.42
CA PRO A 187 -16.42 -18.29 14.36
C PRO A 187 -15.40 -19.43 14.37
N SER A 188 -14.42 -19.35 13.48
CA SER A 188 -13.18 -20.14 13.57
C SER A 188 -11.99 -19.23 13.32
N GLN A 189 -10.81 -19.61 13.83
CA GLN A 189 -9.65 -18.73 13.99
C GLN A 189 -9.10 -18.09 12.71
N ASN A 190 -9.59 -18.43 11.51
CA ASN A 190 -9.24 -17.78 10.24
C ASN A 190 -10.36 -17.84 9.16
N GLU A 191 -11.59 -18.23 9.52
CA GLU A 191 -12.69 -18.38 8.54
C GLU A 191 -14.03 -18.03 9.17
N PHE A 192 -14.86 -17.29 8.42
CA PHE A 192 -16.28 -17.13 8.70
C PHE A 192 -17.09 -18.06 7.80
N ARG A 193 -18.01 -18.82 8.41
CA ARG A 193 -18.92 -19.74 7.70
C ARG A 193 -20.35 -19.25 7.84
N PHE A 194 -21.04 -19.16 6.70
CA PHE A 194 -22.46 -18.87 6.64
C PHE A 194 -23.21 -20.16 6.38
N ASN A 195 -24.22 -20.44 7.21
CA ASN A 195 -25.18 -21.50 6.95
C ASN A 195 -26.50 -20.83 6.56
N PHE A 196 -26.84 -20.87 5.28
CA PHE A 196 -28.13 -20.40 4.79
C PHE A 196 -29.14 -21.55 4.88
N SER A 197 -30.36 -21.28 5.37
CA SER A 197 -31.42 -22.27 5.31
C SER A 197 -31.72 -22.57 3.84
N ALA A 198 -31.42 -23.80 3.45
CA ALA A 198 -31.44 -24.29 2.09
C ALA A 198 -32.85 -24.19 1.49
N GLU A 199 -33.09 -23.21 0.63
CA GLU A 199 -34.20 -23.28 -0.33
C GLU A 199 -33.96 -22.57 -1.68
N SER A 200 -32.78 -21.98 -1.97
CA SER A 200 -32.64 -21.23 -3.24
C SER A 200 -31.24 -21.00 -3.84
N LEU A 201 -30.16 -21.69 -3.42
CA LEU A 201 -28.84 -21.49 -4.04
C LEU A 201 -28.24 -22.80 -4.59
N LYS A 202 -28.18 -22.90 -5.93
CA LYS A 202 -27.47 -23.95 -6.67
C LYS A 202 -26.35 -23.31 -7.50
N ASP A 203 -25.17 -23.92 -7.54
CA ASP A 203 -24.07 -23.56 -8.45
C ASP A 203 -24.50 -23.84 -9.92
N PRO A 204 -23.97 -23.18 -10.96
CA PRO A 204 -24.20 -23.50 -12.38
C PRO A 204 -24.11 -24.98 -12.80
N ASP A 205 -23.43 -25.84 -12.03
CA ASP A 205 -23.37 -27.30 -12.26
C ASP A 205 -24.43 -28.12 -11.48
N GLY A 206 -25.29 -27.47 -10.69
CA GLY A 206 -26.46 -28.08 -10.04
C GLY A 206 -26.23 -28.70 -8.66
N ASP A 207 -25.01 -28.60 -8.11
CA ASP A 207 -24.69 -29.10 -6.77
C ASP A 207 -25.11 -28.11 -5.66
N GLU A 208 -25.69 -28.64 -4.59
CA GLU A 208 -25.99 -27.91 -3.36
C GLU A 208 -24.69 -27.68 -2.57
N LYS A 209 -24.28 -26.41 -2.44
CA LYS A 209 -23.23 -26.00 -1.50
C LYS A 209 -23.84 -25.16 -0.39
N ASN A 210 -23.93 -25.76 0.80
CA ASN A 210 -24.43 -25.09 2.00
C ASN A 210 -23.33 -24.40 2.83
N ASP A 211 -22.06 -24.49 2.40
CA ASP A 211 -20.90 -23.93 3.10
C ASP A 211 -20.17 -22.92 2.21
N PHE A 212 -20.30 -21.63 2.52
CA PHE A 212 -19.41 -20.59 2.02
C PHE A 212 -18.31 -20.32 3.05
N VAL A 213 -17.06 -20.52 2.66
CA VAL A 213 -15.87 -20.27 3.48
C VAL A 213 -15.26 -18.95 3.04
N MET A 214 -15.27 -17.92 3.90
CA MET A 214 -14.60 -16.65 3.63
C MET A 214 -13.27 -16.57 4.38
N LYS A 215 -12.22 -16.17 3.66
CA LYS A 215 -10.94 -15.76 4.23
C LYS A 215 -10.91 -14.22 4.39
N PRO A 216 -10.29 -13.68 5.44
CA PRO A 216 -10.17 -12.23 5.61
C PRO A 216 -9.44 -11.57 4.43
N SER A 217 -9.91 -10.41 4.00
CA SER A 217 -9.19 -9.50 3.09
C SER A 217 -9.25 -8.09 3.69
N GLY A 218 -8.39 -7.82 4.68
CA GLY A 218 -8.43 -6.59 5.48
C GLY A 218 -9.65 -6.52 6.41
N ASN A 219 -10.24 -5.32 6.59
CA ASN A 219 -11.32 -5.04 7.56
C ASN A 219 -12.74 -5.24 7.00
N ALA A 220 -12.92 -5.81 5.80
CA ALA A 220 -14.24 -5.93 5.18
C ALA A 220 -14.46 -7.24 4.42
N PHE A 221 -15.69 -7.75 4.49
CA PHE A 221 -16.18 -8.84 3.65
C PHE A 221 -17.00 -8.27 2.47
N GLN A 222 -16.76 -8.79 1.26
CA GLN A 222 -17.45 -8.36 0.05
C GLN A 222 -18.33 -9.49 -0.51
N PHE A 223 -19.55 -9.14 -0.90
CA PHE A 223 -20.48 -10.02 -1.62
C PHE A 223 -20.92 -9.38 -2.93
N ASN A 224 -21.02 -10.18 -3.98
CA ASN A 224 -21.72 -9.83 -5.21
C ASN A 224 -23.00 -10.67 -5.29
N PHE A 225 -24.16 -10.02 -5.22
CA PHE A 225 -25.42 -10.67 -5.55
C PHE A 225 -25.77 -10.36 -7.00
N SER A 226 -26.01 -11.41 -7.79
CA SER A 226 -26.68 -11.29 -9.08
C SER A 226 -28.16 -11.55 -8.83
N ALA A 227 -28.97 -10.49 -8.74
CA ALA A 227 -30.41 -10.65 -8.85
C ALA A 227 -30.72 -10.86 -10.34
N ASP A 228 -31.37 -11.98 -10.69
CA ASP A 228 -31.91 -12.21 -12.03
C ASP A 228 -33.07 -11.25 -12.31
N SER A 229 -32.75 -9.98 -12.57
CA SER A 229 -33.59 -9.09 -13.35
C SER A 229 -32.68 -8.15 -14.15
N ALA A 230 -32.87 -8.15 -15.47
CA ALA A 230 -31.97 -7.59 -16.46
C ALA A 230 -31.82 -6.05 -16.46
N GLU A 231 -32.16 -5.36 -15.38
CA GLU A 231 -32.15 -3.89 -15.31
C GLU A 231 -31.43 -3.28 -14.09
N ASN A 232 -30.93 -4.06 -13.13
CA ASN A 232 -30.20 -3.50 -11.99
C ASN A 232 -28.73 -3.92 -11.97
N ALA A 233 -27.84 -2.92 -11.92
CA ALA A 233 -26.41 -3.11 -11.73
C ALA A 233 -26.13 -3.96 -10.46
N PRO A 234 -25.05 -4.75 -10.42
CA PRO A 234 -24.69 -5.50 -9.22
C PRO A 234 -24.54 -4.53 -8.04
N LYS A 235 -25.38 -4.69 -7.01
CA LYS A 235 -25.27 -3.93 -5.77
C LYS A 235 -24.22 -4.59 -4.89
N MET A 236 -23.23 -3.82 -4.45
CA MET A 236 -22.16 -4.28 -3.57
C MET A 236 -22.60 -4.10 -2.12
N LEU A 237 -22.58 -5.18 -1.33
CA LEU A 237 -22.82 -5.11 0.11
C LEU A 237 -21.46 -5.10 0.82
N ARG A 238 -21.21 -4.11 1.69
CA ARG A 238 -19.99 -4.02 2.48
C ARG A 238 -20.30 -4.32 3.95
N ILE A 239 -19.67 -5.38 4.47
CA ILE A 239 -19.66 -5.66 5.91
C ILE A 239 -18.28 -5.25 6.42
N ALA A 240 -18.20 -4.16 7.18
CA ALA A 240 -16.96 -3.74 7.83
C ALA A 240 -16.93 -4.31 9.25
N VAL A 241 -15.92 -5.11 9.56
CA VAL A 241 -15.65 -5.55 10.93
C VAL A 241 -14.64 -4.58 11.50
N PHE A 242 -15.11 -3.65 12.33
CA PHE A 242 -14.24 -2.71 13.01
C PHE A 242 -13.64 -3.37 14.25
N GLN A 243 -12.31 -3.34 14.34
CA GLN A 243 -11.65 -3.63 15.62
C GLN A 243 -12.08 -2.56 16.62
N LYS A 244 -12.70 -3.00 17.71
CA LYS A 244 -13.19 -2.10 18.75
C LYS A 244 -11.99 -1.46 19.43
N CYS A 245 -11.86 -0.15 19.29
CA CYS A 245 -10.84 0.64 19.97
C CYS A 245 -11.33 1.05 21.36
N ASP A 246 -11.47 0.08 22.26
CA ASP A 246 -12.03 0.33 23.59
C ASP A 246 -11.19 1.35 24.39
N VAL A 247 -9.90 1.46 24.06
CA VAL A 247 -8.96 2.44 24.63
C VAL A 247 -9.44 3.89 24.50
N LEU A 248 -10.25 4.22 23.49
CA LEU A 248 -10.76 5.58 23.31
C LEU A 248 -11.70 6.03 24.43
N HIS A 249 -12.26 5.08 25.17
CA HIS A 249 -13.20 5.31 26.26
C HIS A 249 -12.61 5.04 27.64
N GLU A 250 -11.33 4.65 27.71
CA GLU A 250 -10.65 4.44 28.98
C GLU A 250 -10.51 5.75 29.76
N PRO A 251 -10.76 5.73 31.10
CA PRO A 251 -10.53 6.90 31.94
C PRO A 251 -9.07 7.39 31.84
N GLY A 252 -8.87 8.69 31.68
CA GLY A 252 -7.53 9.30 31.60
C GLY A 252 -6.98 9.42 30.18
N VAL A 253 -7.59 8.77 29.18
CA VAL A 253 -7.23 8.97 27.78
C VAL A 253 -7.68 10.35 27.29
N ARG A 254 -6.73 11.10 26.75
CA ARG A 254 -6.88 12.45 26.19
C ARG A 254 -6.49 12.43 24.72
N HIS A 255 -6.70 13.52 24.00
CA HIS A 255 -6.25 13.62 22.62
C HIS A 255 -5.77 15.02 22.25
N PHE A 256 -4.96 15.10 21.20
CA PHE A 256 -4.64 16.33 20.47
C PHE A 256 -4.56 16.05 18.97
N ASP A 257 -4.72 17.11 18.17
CA ASP A 257 -4.65 17.03 16.71
C ASP A 257 -3.28 17.52 16.22
N VAL A 258 -2.63 16.76 15.36
CA VAL A 258 -1.44 17.14 14.61
C VAL A 258 -1.84 17.34 13.15
N ARG A 259 -1.76 18.57 12.64
CA ARG A 259 -2.19 18.90 11.28
C ARG A 259 -1.21 19.85 10.61
N LEU A 260 -1.13 19.76 9.29
CA LEU A 260 -0.55 20.85 8.50
C LEU A 260 -1.50 22.06 8.51
N PRO A 261 -0.97 23.29 8.40
CA PRO A 261 -1.80 24.44 8.10
C PRO A 261 -2.51 24.24 6.75
N LYS A 262 -3.49 25.09 6.46
CA LYS A 262 -4.17 25.02 5.15
C LYS A 262 -3.19 25.43 4.04
N LEU A 263 -2.79 24.45 3.24
CA LEU A 263 -1.79 24.62 2.19
C LEU A 263 -2.39 24.36 0.80
N PRO A 264 -1.90 25.06 -0.23
CA PRO A 264 -2.20 24.71 -1.61
C PRO A 264 -1.50 23.39 -1.98
N VAL A 265 -2.22 22.50 -2.64
CA VAL A 265 -1.64 21.26 -3.18
C VAL A 265 -1.00 21.59 -4.53
N PRO A 266 0.29 21.26 -4.76
CA PRO A 266 0.94 21.54 -6.02
C PRO A 266 0.25 20.87 -7.21
N ASN A 267 0.35 21.51 -8.38
CA ASN A 267 -0.22 21.03 -9.64
C ASN A 267 0.83 20.95 -10.77
N ASP A 268 2.10 21.09 -10.42
CA ASP A 268 3.27 20.93 -11.29
C ASP A 268 3.86 19.50 -11.19
N SER A 269 3.42 18.72 -10.21
CA SER A 269 3.84 17.35 -9.96
C SER A 269 2.64 16.48 -9.58
N VAL A 270 2.68 15.21 -9.99
CA VAL A 270 1.66 14.22 -9.63
C VAL A 270 1.77 13.85 -8.16
N THR A 271 2.99 13.73 -7.65
CA THR A 271 3.29 13.31 -6.28
C THR A 271 4.02 14.43 -5.55
N THR A 272 3.55 14.78 -4.36
CA THR A 272 4.22 15.73 -3.46
C THR A 272 4.26 15.17 -2.06
N TYR A 273 5.44 15.25 -1.43
CA TYR A 273 5.65 14.95 -0.01
C TYR A 273 5.87 16.26 0.75
N MET A 274 4.98 16.56 1.70
CA MET A 274 5.02 17.76 2.53
C MET A 274 5.28 17.39 3.98
N CYS A 275 6.27 18.03 4.59
CA CYS A 275 6.70 17.78 5.96
C CYS A 275 6.56 19.03 6.82
N GLN A 276 6.28 18.82 8.10
CA GLN A 276 6.32 19.87 9.11
C GLN A 276 6.57 19.27 10.49
N VAL A 277 7.53 19.85 11.21
CA VAL A 277 7.72 19.60 12.64
C VAL A 277 6.68 20.37 13.43
N VAL A 278 6.00 19.68 14.35
CA VAL A 278 5.05 20.24 15.29
C VAL A 278 5.52 20.01 16.73
N GLU A 279 5.28 20.99 17.58
CA GLU A 279 5.44 20.84 19.03
C GLU A 279 4.28 20.02 19.59
N ILE A 280 4.59 19.14 20.55
CA ILE A 280 3.58 18.33 21.21
C ILE A 280 2.84 19.22 22.23
N PRO A 281 1.50 19.40 22.12
CA PRO A 281 0.74 20.33 22.96
C PRO A 281 0.37 19.71 24.32
N VAL A 282 1.34 19.09 25.01
CA VAL A 282 1.16 18.50 26.34
C VAL A 282 2.32 18.88 27.26
N PRO A 283 2.14 18.86 28.60
CA PRO A 283 3.24 19.05 29.54
C PRO A 283 4.31 17.97 29.37
N LEU A 284 5.56 18.36 29.12
CA LEU A 284 6.70 17.45 28.85
C LEU A 284 7.51 17.11 30.11
N ASP A 285 6.91 17.26 31.28
CA ASP A 285 7.50 16.98 32.60
C ASP A 285 7.45 15.49 33.00
N LYS A 286 6.74 14.68 32.21
CA LYS A 286 6.62 13.22 32.36
C LYS A 286 6.45 12.54 31.00
N ASP A 287 6.43 11.21 31.02
CA ASP A 287 6.18 10.39 29.85
C ASP A 287 4.70 10.06 29.68
N TYR A 288 4.31 9.86 28.44
CA TYR A 288 2.99 9.43 28.02
C TYR A 288 3.12 8.30 27.00
N HIS A 289 2.02 7.57 26.83
CA HIS A 289 1.83 6.62 25.74
C HIS A 289 0.76 7.12 24.78
N ALA A 290 1.09 7.20 23.50
CA ALA A 290 0.11 7.32 22.44
C ALA A 290 -0.47 5.94 22.15
N VAL A 291 -1.79 5.81 22.31
CA VAL A 291 -2.51 4.52 22.39
C VAL A 291 -3.55 4.35 21.30
N ALA A 292 -3.84 5.39 20.51
CA ALA A 292 -4.62 5.27 19.29
C ALA A 292 -4.39 6.47 18.37
N PHE A 293 -4.64 6.29 17.07
CA PHE A 293 -4.45 7.33 16.06
C PHE A 293 -5.66 7.39 15.13
N GLN A 294 -6.18 8.57 14.87
CA GLN A 294 -7.31 8.76 13.96
C GLN A 294 -6.93 9.69 12.80
N PRO A 295 -7.11 9.30 11.54
CA PRO A 295 -6.87 10.18 10.40
C PRO A 295 -7.91 11.30 10.37
N LEU A 296 -7.44 12.52 10.11
CA LEU A 296 -8.27 13.74 9.99
C LEU A 296 -8.16 14.24 8.55
N ILE A 297 -8.99 13.71 7.66
CA ILE A 297 -8.90 13.97 6.22
C ILE A 297 -9.83 15.12 5.86
N THR A 298 -9.29 16.17 5.24
CA THR A 298 -10.08 17.31 4.75
C THR A 298 -10.17 17.34 3.22
N ASN A 299 -9.20 16.77 2.51
CA ASN A 299 -9.23 16.62 1.06
C ASN A 299 -8.92 15.18 0.61
N SER A 300 -9.97 14.37 0.51
CA SER A 300 -9.86 12.97 0.06
C SER A 300 -9.50 12.81 -1.43
N GLN A 301 -9.52 13.88 -2.24
CA GLN A 301 -9.20 13.78 -3.67
C GLN A 301 -7.71 13.60 -3.94
N VAL A 302 -6.85 14.06 -3.03
CA VAL A 302 -5.39 14.03 -3.19
C VAL A 302 -4.68 13.27 -2.09
N MET A 303 -5.34 13.05 -0.94
CA MET A 303 -4.73 12.44 0.23
C MET A 303 -4.38 10.97 -0.05
N HIS A 304 -3.09 10.64 -0.08
CA HIS A 304 -2.61 9.29 -0.35
C HIS A 304 -2.18 8.55 0.92
N HIS A 305 -1.29 9.15 1.72
CA HIS A 305 -0.94 8.65 3.05
C HIS A 305 -0.40 9.77 3.95
N MET A 306 -0.41 9.51 5.25
CA MET A 306 0.15 10.36 6.29
C MET A 306 1.03 9.53 7.22
N ILE A 307 2.17 10.06 7.62
CA ILE A 307 3.09 9.42 8.55
C ILE A 307 3.43 10.41 9.65
N LEU A 308 3.40 9.94 10.90
CA LEU A 308 3.82 10.69 12.06
C LEU A 308 5.12 10.08 12.60
N PHE A 309 6.15 10.91 12.75
CA PHE A 309 7.44 10.53 13.31
C PHE A 309 7.70 11.27 14.63
N SER A 310 8.52 10.69 15.49
CA SER A 310 9.16 11.35 16.63
C SER A 310 10.55 11.83 16.23
N CYS A 311 10.91 12.99 16.76
CA CYS A 311 12.20 13.62 16.53
C CYS A 311 13.19 13.29 17.64
N SER A 312 14.48 13.26 17.30
CA SER A 312 15.55 13.06 18.29
C SER A 312 15.50 14.13 19.37
N HIS A 313 15.69 13.74 20.63
CA HIS A 313 15.68 14.66 21.76
C HIS A 313 16.88 15.63 21.73
N GLY A 314 16.68 16.87 22.19
CA GLY A 314 17.77 17.83 22.39
C GLY A 314 18.27 18.56 21.15
N ILE A 315 17.55 18.50 20.02
CA ILE A 315 17.88 19.26 18.81
C ILE A 315 17.17 20.60 18.82
N THR A 316 17.93 21.70 18.67
CA THR A 316 17.36 23.02 18.38
C THR A 316 16.88 23.04 16.93
N MET A 317 15.57 23.15 16.72
CA MET A 317 14.97 23.14 15.39
C MET A 317 15.24 24.46 14.66
N ASP A 318 15.76 24.35 13.44
CA ASP A 318 15.76 25.45 12.49
C ASP A 318 14.31 25.79 12.09
N ASN A 319 14.00 27.08 11.96
CA ASN A 319 12.69 27.58 11.51
C ASN A 319 12.22 26.92 10.21
N LYS A 320 13.13 26.48 9.33
CA LYS A 320 12.77 25.80 8.09
C LYS A 320 11.97 24.50 8.30
N PHE A 321 12.22 23.77 9.39
CA PHE A 321 11.55 22.49 9.67
C PHE A 321 10.18 22.66 10.34
N VAL A 322 10.01 23.77 11.08
CA VAL A 322 8.76 24.10 11.77
C VAL A 322 7.73 24.71 10.79
N GLN A 323 8.21 25.30 9.69
CA GLN A 323 7.35 25.69 8.57
C GLN A 323 7.11 24.50 7.63
N PRO A 324 5.96 24.44 6.94
CA PRO A 324 5.75 23.43 5.91
C PRO A 324 6.80 23.51 4.80
N HIS A 325 7.40 22.38 4.46
CA HIS A 325 8.45 22.26 3.46
C HIS A 325 8.34 20.93 2.72
N SER A 326 8.92 20.85 1.53
CA SER A 326 9.06 19.57 0.84
C SER A 326 9.92 18.64 1.67
N CYS A 327 9.43 17.43 1.95
CA CYS A 327 10.19 16.43 2.70
C CYS A 327 11.52 16.12 2.00
N GLY A 328 12.57 15.92 2.78
CA GLY A 328 13.89 15.63 2.27
C GLY A 328 14.77 14.85 3.23
N ARG A 329 16.01 14.60 2.81
CA ARG A 329 17.00 13.85 3.62
C ARG A 329 17.36 14.58 4.91
N GLU A 330 17.15 15.89 4.97
CA GLU A 330 17.42 16.67 6.17
C GLU A 330 16.42 16.35 7.30
N ASP A 331 15.22 15.84 7.00
CA ASP A 331 14.19 15.50 8.01
C ASP A 331 14.50 14.22 8.80
N ASN A 332 15.59 13.54 8.42
CA ASN A 332 15.98 12.26 8.97
C ASN A 332 16.38 12.29 10.46
N PHE A 333 16.47 13.46 11.09
CA PHE A 333 16.57 13.56 12.55
C PHE A 333 15.24 13.18 13.25
N CYS A 334 14.12 13.16 12.51
CA CYS A 334 12.85 12.58 12.90
C CYS A 334 12.60 11.29 12.11
N ARG A 335 13.02 10.16 12.68
CA ARG A 335 12.91 8.84 12.03
C ARG A 335 12.17 7.80 12.84
N SER A 336 11.95 8.04 14.13
CA SER A 336 11.22 7.11 14.98
C SER A 336 9.75 7.12 14.59
N TRP A 337 9.31 6.07 13.92
CA TRP A 337 7.99 5.99 13.34
C TRP A 337 6.93 5.79 14.43
N ILE A 338 5.91 6.64 14.46
CA ILE A 338 4.84 6.63 15.48
C ILE A 338 3.57 5.99 14.93
N ALA A 339 3.13 6.45 13.76
CA ALA A 339 1.89 6.01 13.16
C ALA A 339 1.88 6.27 11.65
N GLN A 340 1.16 5.43 10.91
CA GLN A 340 0.93 5.61 9.48
C GLN A 340 -0.54 5.35 9.16
N TRP A 341 -1.09 6.21 8.31
CA TRP A 341 -2.37 6.00 7.67
C TRP A 341 -2.20 6.06 6.16
N SER A 342 -2.93 5.22 5.41
CA SER A 342 -3.00 5.25 3.95
C SER A 342 -4.44 5.16 3.47
N MET A 343 -4.71 5.57 2.23
CA MET A 343 -6.02 5.39 1.59
C MET A 343 -6.52 3.95 1.76
N GLY A 344 -7.83 3.81 1.98
CA GLY A 344 -8.49 2.51 2.17
C GLY A 344 -8.49 2.00 3.61
N VAL A 345 -7.77 2.63 4.54
CA VAL A 345 -7.86 2.35 5.97
C VAL A 345 -8.94 3.23 6.59
N ASP A 346 -10.06 2.64 6.98
CA ASP A 346 -11.14 3.34 7.66
C ASP A 346 -11.00 3.25 9.19
N GLY A 347 -11.46 4.30 9.88
CA GLY A 347 -11.56 4.31 11.34
C GLY A 347 -10.28 4.68 12.09
N VAL A 348 -10.22 4.26 13.34
CA VAL A 348 -9.11 4.53 14.27
C VAL A 348 -8.09 3.39 14.22
N ILE A 349 -6.81 3.74 14.17
CA ILE A 349 -5.69 2.82 14.26
C ILE A 349 -5.41 2.57 15.74
N CYS A 350 -5.63 1.33 16.18
CA CYS A 350 -5.42 0.91 17.57
C CYS A 350 -4.30 -0.12 17.64
N PRO A 351 -3.17 0.22 18.30
CA PRO A 351 -2.15 -0.74 18.67
C PRO A 351 -2.67 -1.82 19.61
N HIS A 352 -1.85 -2.84 19.84
CA HIS A 352 -2.13 -3.90 20.80
C HIS A 352 -2.34 -3.32 22.22
N ASN A 353 -3.35 -3.81 22.96
CA ASN A 353 -3.80 -3.22 24.23
C ASN A 353 -2.71 -3.07 25.31
N GLY A 354 -1.68 -3.92 25.27
CA GLY A 354 -0.53 -3.87 26.17
C GLY A 354 0.59 -2.91 25.76
N THR A 355 0.37 -2.08 24.74
CA THR A 355 1.41 -1.26 24.10
C THR A 355 1.00 0.18 23.88
N GLY A 356 1.98 1.08 23.85
CA GLY A 356 1.79 2.47 23.44
C GLY A 356 3.09 3.08 22.96
N VAL A 357 3.02 4.04 22.04
CA VAL A 357 4.23 4.75 21.59
C VAL A 357 4.62 5.77 22.67
N ARG A 358 5.82 5.63 23.23
CA ARG A 358 6.31 6.54 24.27
C ARG A 358 6.67 7.91 23.69
N PHE A 359 6.22 8.96 24.35
CA PHE A 359 6.63 10.35 24.08
C PHE A 359 6.63 11.17 25.38
N GLY A 360 7.34 12.30 25.42
CA GLY A 360 7.39 13.18 26.60
C GLY A 360 8.80 13.39 27.14
N LYS A 361 8.98 13.29 28.46
CA LYS A 361 10.22 13.64 29.16
C LYS A 361 11.45 12.86 28.70
N SER A 362 11.31 11.54 28.55
CA SER A 362 12.43 10.63 28.21
C SER A 362 12.66 10.48 26.71
N THR A 363 11.76 11.02 25.90
CA THR A 363 11.66 10.78 24.45
C THR A 363 11.57 12.11 23.70
N GLY A 364 11.54 12.08 22.37
CA GLY A 364 11.40 13.29 21.55
C GLY A 364 10.22 14.17 21.99
N THR A 365 10.43 15.48 22.03
CA THR A 365 9.42 16.48 22.42
C THR A 365 8.64 17.05 21.25
N GLN A 366 8.93 16.56 20.05
CA GLN A 366 8.46 17.10 18.78
C GLN A 366 8.11 15.94 17.85
N PHE A 367 7.06 16.13 17.06
CA PHE A 367 6.67 15.21 16.01
C PHE A 367 6.90 15.82 14.65
N LEU A 368 7.17 15.00 13.64
CA LEU A 368 7.16 15.40 12.23
C LEU A 368 5.97 14.74 11.56
N LEU A 369 5.06 15.55 11.00
CA LEU A 369 3.98 15.07 10.16
C LEU A 369 4.43 15.13 8.70
N GLN A 370 4.43 13.98 8.04
CA GLN A 370 4.60 13.84 6.60
C GLN A 370 3.26 13.55 5.96
N ILE A 371 2.91 14.28 4.90
CA ILE A 371 1.75 14.03 4.05
C ILE A 371 2.21 13.79 2.62
N HIS A 372 1.78 12.68 2.03
CA HIS A 372 1.91 12.41 0.61
C HIS A 372 0.58 12.73 -0.08
N TRP A 373 0.62 13.71 -0.97
CA TRP A 373 -0.46 14.01 -1.91
C TRP A 373 -0.20 13.39 -3.29
N ASN A 374 -1.23 12.77 -3.87
CA ASN A 374 -1.25 12.27 -5.23
C ASN A 374 -2.30 13.06 -6.05
N ASN A 375 -1.87 14.11 -6.76
CA ASN A 375 -2.69 14.94 -7.64
C ASN A 375 -2.62 14.44 -9.09
N ALA A 376 -3.19 13.26 -9.36
CA ALA A 376 -3.10 12.59 -10.66
C ALA A 376 -3.63 13.43 -11.85
N LEU A 377 -4.56 14.35 -11.60
CA LEU A 377 -5.13 15.24 -12.62
C LEU A 377 -4.40 16.59 -12.75
N LEU A 378 -3.39 16.84 -11.93
CA LEU A 378 -2.70 18.13 -11.84
C LEU A 378 -3.70 19.30 -11.69
N ALA A 379 -4.74 19.07 -10.90
CA ALA A 379 -5.83 20.02 -10.72
C ALA A 379 -5.35 21.24 -9.93
N SER A 380 -5.67 22.44 -10.41
CA SER A 380 -5.34 23.70 -9.76
C SER A 380 -6.38 24.10 -8.71
N GLY A 381 -5.96 24.84 -7.67
CA GLY A 381 -6.87 25.41 -6.68
C GLY A 381 -7.29 24.45 -5.57
N LEU A 382 -6.67 23.27 -5.51
CA LEU A 382 -6.84 22.33 -4.41
C LEU A 382 -6.09 22.84 -3.17
N THR A 383 -6.71 22.67 -2.01
CA THR A 383 -6.08 22.93 -0.71
C THR A 383 -6.31 21.74 0.21
N ASP A 384 -5.40 21.53 1.15
CA ASP A 384 -5.51 20.50 2.17
C ASP A 384 -5.03 21.03 3.53
N ASN A 385 -5.60 20.49 4.60
CA ASN A 385 -5.19 20.75 5.98
C ASN A 385 -5.40 19.48 6.82
N SER A 386 -5.15 18.33 6.18
CA SER A 386 -5.31 17.04 6.80
C SER A 386 -4.23 16.80 7.87
N GLY A 387 -4.43 15.76 8.67
CA GLY A 387 -3.48 15.35 9.68
C GLY A 387 -3.98 14.16 10.48
N MET A 388 -3.54 14.04 11.72
CA MET A 388 -3.82 12.90 12.57
C MET A 388 -4.15 13.35 13.99
N ARG A 389 -5.19 12.75 14.58
CA ARG A 389 -5.47 12.87 16.01
C ARG A 389 -4.71 11.78 16.75
N VAL A 390 -4.01 12.17 17.80
CA VAL A 390 -3.27 11.28 18.69
C VAL A 390 -4.05 11.17 20.00
N TYR A 391 -4.44 9.95 20.36
CA TYR A 391 -4.99 9.62 21.67
C TYR A 391 -3.88 9.14 22.58
N TYR A 392 -3.82 9.67 23.80
CA TYR A 392 -2.71 9.42 24.72
C TYR A 392 -3.13 9.34 26.18
N THR A 393 -2.32 8.69 27.00
CA THR A 393 -2.52 8.52 28.45
C THR A 393 -1.18 8.66 29.20
N ASP A 394 -1.25 9.04 30.47
CA ASP A 394 -0.12 8.97 31.42
C ASP A 394 -0.08 7.64 32.20
N ASP A 395 -1.07 6.78 32.02
CA ASP A 395 -1.04 5.38 32.47
C ASP A 395 -0.26 4.53 31.46
N LEU A 396 1.05 4.42 31.68
CA LEU A 396 1.96 3.74 30.76
C LEU A 396 1.63 2.25 30.66
N ARG A 397 1.51 1.77 29.43
CA ARG A 397 1.33 0.35 29.13
C ARG A 397 2.61 -0.43 29.44
N PRO A 398 2.51 -1.76 29.62
CA PRO A 398 3.66 -2.60 29.94
C PRO A 398 4.82 -2.52 28.95
N TYR A 399 4.53 -2.28 27.67
CA TYR A 399 5.56 -2.24 26.62
C TYR A 399 5.46 -0.97 25.77
N ASP A 400 6.63 -0.44 25.41
CA ASP A 400 6.73 0.61 24.40
C ASP A 400 6.56 -0.01 23.02
N LEU A 401 5.73 0.60 22.17
CA LEU A 401 5.51 0.18 20.80
C LEU A 401 6.59 0.76 19.89
N GLY A 402 7.26 -0.10 19.14
CA GLY A 402 8.18 0.23 18.08
C GLY A 402 7.60 -0.03 16.69
N HIS A 403 8.22 0.57 15.68
CA HIS A 403 7.88 0.34 14.28
C HIS A 403 9.17 0.11 13.49
N VAL A 404 9.17 -0.88 12.61
CA VAL A 404 10.28 -1.15 11.71
C VAL A 404 9.78 -1.20 10.27
N GLN A 405 10.53 -0.56 9.38
CA GLN A 405 10.41 -0.73 7.94
C GLN A 405 11.42 -1.78 7.48
N VAL A 406 10.93 -2.84 6.83
CA VAL A 406 11.78 -3.86 6.19
C VAL A 406 11.48 -3.98 4.70
N GLY A 407 12.47 -4.36 3.89
CA GLY A 407 12.25 -4.60 2.46
C GLY A 407 13.48 -4.42 1.59
N GLN A 408 13.26 -4.10 0.32
CA GLN A 408 14.27 -4.09 -0.74
C GLN A 408 14.39 -2.70 -1.38
N GLN A 409 15.61 -2.15 -1.44
CA GLN A 409 15.92 -0.88 -2.10
C GLN A 409 16.45 -1.03 -3.53
N ASP A 410 16.98 -2.21 -3.89
CA ASP A 410 17.41 -2.52 -5.25
C ASP A 410 16.29 -3.22 -6.03
N LEU A 411 15.40 -2.42 -6.61
CA LEU A 411 14.32 -2.92 -7.45
C LEU A 411 14.68 -2.79 -8.93
N GLU A 412 14.55 -3.89 -9.66
CA GLU A 412 14.58 -3.94 -11.11
C GLU A 412 13.41 -4.79 -11.61
N ILE A 413 12.41 -4.15 -12.21
CA ILE A 413 11.19 -4.81 -12.69
C ILE A 413 11.18 -4.71 -14.23
N PRO A 414 11.40 -5.82 -14.94
CA PRO A 414 11.42 -5.81 -16.39
C PRO A 414 10.08 -5.37 -17.00
N PRO A 415 10.08 -4.84 -18.24
CA PRO A 415 8.84 -4.56 -18.94
C PRO A 415 8.13 -5.85 -19.37
N LYS A 416 6.81 -5.81 -19.49
CA LYS A 416 5.97 -6.88 -20.06
C LYS A 416 6.01 -8.24 -19.35
N VAL A 417 6.27 -8.25 -18.05
CA VAL A 417 6.25 -9.47 -17.23
C VAL A 417 4.95 -9.59 -16.44
N THR A 418 4.38 -10.80 -16.38
CA THR A 418 3.11 -11.05 -15.67
C THR A 418 3.30 -11.18 -14.16
N ARG A 419 4.43 -11.77 -13.74
CA ARG A 419 4.85 -11.83 -12.34
C ARG A 419 6.37 -11.76 -12.25
N HIS A 420 6.87 -10.85 -11.43
CA HIS A 420 8.28 -10.69 -11.11
C HIS A 420 8.44 -10.55 -9.60
N ALA A 421 9.26 -11.41 -8.99
CA ALA A 421 9.48 -11.39 -7.55
C ALA A 421 10.73 -10.58 -7.20
N GLN A 422 10.62 -9.73 -6.20
CA GLN A 422 11.75 -9.07 -5.55
C GLN A 422 11.66 -9.32 -4.05
N SER A 423 12.77 -9.65 -3.42
CA SER A 423 12.81 -9.93 -1.98
C SER A 423 13.87 -9.09 -1.31
N GLY A 424 13.63 -8.75 -0.05
CA GLY A 424 14.60 -8.11 0.83
C GLY A 424 14.01 -8.01 2.24
N GLY A 425 14.81 -7.59 3.21
CA GLY A 425 14.36 -7.46 4.59
C GLY A 425 15.47 -7.19 5.56
N CYS A 426 15.44 -7.91 6.69
CA CYS A 426 16.41 -7.77 7.76
C CYS A 426 17.12 -9.10 8.01
N SER A 427 18.35 -9.25 7.52
CA SER A 427 19.08 -10.51 7.54
C SER A 427 19.27 -11.07 8.96
N ALA A 428 19.53 -12.38 9.04
CA ALA A 428 19.84 -13.07 10.29
C ALA A 428 21.05 -12.49 11.02
N GLU A 429 22.00 -11.87 10.32
CA GLU A 429 23.13 -11.19 10.96
C GLU A 429 22.68 -9.88 11.58
N CYS A 430 21.82 -9.14 10.89
CA CYS A 430 21.38 -7.83 11.35
C CYS A 430 20.38 -7.90 12.49
N THR A 431 19.44 -8.84 12.47
CA THR A 431 18.59 -9.07 13.63
C THR A 431 19.40 -9.51 14.84
N ARG A 432 20.48 -10.28 14.67
CA ARG A 432 21.38 -10.68 15.77
C ARG A 432 22.10 -9.50 16.41
N LEU A 433 22.49 -8.52 15.60
CA LEU A 433 23.24 -7.33 16.04
C LEU A 433 22.33 -6.22 16.57
N MET A 434 21.16 -6.02 15.94
CA MET A 434 20.24 -4.94 16.26
C MET A 434 19.27 -5.30 17.38
N LEU A 435 18.86 -6.57 17.51
CA LEU A 435 17.89 -6.99 18.51
C LEU A 435 18.60 -7.50 19.78
N PRO A 436 18.48 -6.82 20.93
CA PRO A 436 19.05 -7.29 22.18
C PRO A 436 18.26 -8.45 22.81
N HIS A 437 17.00 -8.64 22.40
CA HIS A 437 16.08 -9.66 22.88
C HIS A 437 15.01 -9.93 21.80
N PRO A 438 14.16 -10.97 21.96
CA PRO A 438 13.04 -11.18 21.05
C PRO A 438 12.08 -9.99 21.00
N ILE A 439 11.48 -9.77 19.84
CA ILE A 439 10.39 -8.81 19.62
C ILE A 439 9.13 -9.52 19.12
N TYR A 440 7.99 -8.86 19.28
CA TYR A 440 6.66 -9.41 19.05
C TYR A 440 5.90 -8.53 18.05
N LEU A 441 5.71 -9.03 16.84
CA LEU A 441 5.03 -8.32 15.77
C LEU A 441 3.51 -8.37 15.98
N THR A 442 2.86 -7.22 15.98
CA THR A 442 1.43 -7.08 16.29
C THR A 442 0.62 -6.65 15.09
N ARG A 443 1.24 -5.92 14.16
CA ARG A 443 0.58 -5.42 12.96
C ARG A 443 1.59 -5.29 11.84
N SER A 444 1.22 -5.67 10.63
CA SER A 444 2.05 -5.53 9.45
C SER A 444 1.21 -5.15 8.23
N HIS A 445 1.81 -4.45 7.28
CA HIS A 445 1.22 -4.28 5.96
C HIS A 445 2.30 -4.13 4.91
N ILE A 446 2.04 -4.67 3.72
CA ILE A 446 2.95 -4.59 2.58
C ILE A 446 2.62 -3.31 1.79
N HIS A 447 3.66 -2.63 1.33
CA HIS A 447 3.58 -1.41 0.53
C HIS A 447 4.34 -1.57 -0.77
N MET A 448 3.61 -1.41 -1.87
CA MET A 448 4.07 -1.37 -3.26
C MET A 448 3.31 -0.26 -4.01
N HIS A 449 3.83 0.21 -5.14
CA HIS A 449 3.15 1.16 -6.01
C HIS A 449 2.28 0.45 -7.08
N TYR A 450 2.07 1.06 -8.25
CA TYR A 450 1.06 0.66 -9.22
C TYR A 450 1.27 -0.74 -9.82
N LEU A 451 2.49 -1.25 -9.88
CA LEU A 451 2.83 -2.58 -10.41
C LEU A 451 2.64 -3.69 -9.38
N GLY A 452 2.36 -3.37 -8.12
CA GLY A 452 2.13 -4.37 -7.07
C GLY A 452 1.01 -5.34 -7.45
N ALA A 453 1.31 -6.63 -7.37
CA ALA A 453 0.40 -7.72 -7.73
C ALA A 453 0.12 -8.67 -6.56
N GLY A 454 0.99 -8.71 -5.55
CA GLY A 454 0.86 -9.54 -4.35
C GLY A 454 2.19 -9.60 -3.60
N GLY A 455 2.24 -10.35 -2.50
CA GLY A 455 3.47 -10.53 -1.73
C GLY A 455 3.24 -11.27 -0.42
N TRP A 456 4.32 -11.54 0.30
CA TRP A 456 4.26 -12.13 1.64
C TRP A 456 5.45 -11.68 2.50
N LEU A 457 5.22 -11.65 3.81
CA LEU A 457 6.21 -11.36 4.85
C LEU A 457 6.36 -12.61 5.72
N GLU A 458 7.60 -13.01 5.99
CA GLU A 458 7.92 -14.24 6.72
C GLU A 458 9.12 -14.05 7.65
N VAL A 459 9.13 -14.82 8.73
CA VAL A 459 10.29 -14.99 9.62
C VAL A 459 10.91 -16.34 9.30
N ILE A 460 12.19 -16.35 8.94
CA ILE A 460 12.97 -17.56 8.67
C ILE A 460 13.92 -17.76 9.83
N HIS A 461 13.75 -18.88 10.54
CA HIS A 461 14.53 -19.21 11.71
C HIS A 461 15.87 -19.89 11.32
N PRO A 462 16.90 -19.87 12.19
CA PRO A 462 18.19 -20.52 11.93
C PRO A 462 18.11 -22.02 11.63
N ASP A 463 17.06 -22.70 12.09
CA ASP A 463 16.81 -24.12 11.83
C ASP A 463 16.12 -24.39 10.47
N GLY A 464 15.81 -23.32 9.71
CA GLY A 464 15.15 -23.38 8.41
C GLY A 464 13.62 -23.40 8.50
N THR A 465 13.03 -23.37 9.69
CA THR A 465 11.57 -23.23 9.82
C THR A 465 11.11 -21.82 9.44
N ILE A 466 9.89 -21.72 8.92
CA ILE A 466 9.33 -20.47 8.40
C ILE A 466 8.02 -20.18 9.12
N THR A 467 7.91 -18.99 9.70
CA THR A 467 6.69 -18.45 10.27
C THR A 467 6.14 -17.35 9.35
N GLN A 468 4.97 -17.58 8.76
CA GLN A 468 4.33 -16.59 7.90
C GLN A 468 3.72 -15.47 8.74
N VAL A 469 4.08 -14.21 8.43
CA VAL A 469 3.57 -13.01 9.10
C VAL A 469 2.41 -12.43 8.32
N ALA A 470 2.56 -12.21 7.01
CA ALA A 470 1.51 -11.66 6.15
C ALA A 470 1.53 -12.32 4.77
N SER A 471 0.37 -12.37 4.11
CA SER A 471 0.23 -12.89 2.75
C SER A 471 -0.88 -12.17 2.00
N ASP A 472 -0.50 -11.53 0.90
CA ASP A 472 -1.41 -10.83 -0.01
C ASP A 472 -1.35 -11.51 -1.38
N ASP A 473 -2.28 -12.44 -1.65
CA ASP A 473 -2.34 -13.14 -2.95
C ASP A 473 -2.61 -12.18 -4.10
N THR A 474 -3.40 -11.13 -3.81
CA THR A 474 -3.72 -10.01 -4.70
C THR A 474 -3.50 -8.70 -3.96
N TYR A 475 -2.76 -7.78 -4.58
CA TYR A 475 -2.49 -6.46 -4.01
C TYR A 475 -3.25 -5.35 -4.75
N ASN A 476 -3.75 -4.37 -4.00
CA ASN A 476 -4.36 -3.16 -4.53
C ASN A 476 -3.72 -1.93 -3.91
N TYR A 477 -3.02 -1.14 -4.74
CA TYR A 477 -2.36 0.10 -4.34
C TYR A 477 -3.24 1.05 -3.52
N ASN A 478 -4.52 1.18 -3.88
CA ASN A 478 -5.43 2.11 -3.22
C ASN A 478 -6.03 1.56 -1.92
N ARG A 479 -5.82 0.26 -1.64
CA ARG A 479 -6.36 -0.46 -0.48
C ARG A 479 -5.40 -1.58 -0.06
N PRO A 480 -4.18 -1.23 0.41
CA PRO A 480 -3.24 -2.23 0.87
C PRO A 480 -3.85 -2.99 2.08
N PRO A 481 -3.80 -4.32 2.09
CA PRO A 481 -4.27 -5.10 3.24
C PRO A 481 -3.44 -4.79 4.48
N VAL A 482 -4.12 -4.77 5.63
CA VAL A 482 -3.49 -4.65 6.94
C VAL A 482 -3.70 -5.98 7.67
N HIS A 483 -2.62 -6.51 8.21
CA HIS A 483 -2.62 -7.76 8.97
C HIS A 483 -2.39 -7.42 10.45
N THR A 484 -3.34 -7.81 11.30
CA THR A 484 -3.25 -7.66 12.76
C THR A 484 -3.09 -9.04 13.40
N HIS A 485 -2.22 -9.13 14.41
CA HIS A 485 -1.87 -10.37 15.09
C HIS A 485 -2.26 -10.26 16.57
N ASP A 486 -3.44 -10.77 16.92
CA ASP A 486 -3.89 -10.86 18.32
C ASP A 486 -2.93 -11.72 19.17
N ASN A 487 -2.41 -12.78 18.56
CA ASN A 487 -1.25 -13.52 19.05
C ASN A 487 -0.02 -13.02 18.29
N PRO A 488 0.86 -12.23 18.92
CA PRO A 488 1.98 -11.62 18.22
C PRO A 488 2.96 -12.65 17.66
N VAL A 489 3.53 -12.35 16.49
CA VAL A 489 4.55 -13.21 15.87
C VAL A 489 5.92 -12.88 16.49
N THR A 490 6.62 -13.89 16.99
CA THR A 490 7.94 -13.70 17.60
C THR A 490 9.05 -13.63 16.55
N VAL A 491 9.94 -12.66 16.67
CA VAL A 491 11.21 -12.58 15.95
C VAL A 491 12.33 -12.60 16.98
N ASN A 492 13.22 -13.59 16.89
CA ASN A 492 14.38 -13.73 17.75
C ASN A 492 15.62 -13.09 17.12
N PRO A 493 16.59 -12.63 17.92
CA PRO A 493 17.91 -12.28 17.41
C PRO A 493 18.51 -13.46 16.64
N GLY A 494 18.85 -13.26 15.36
CA GLY A 494 19.34 -14.31 14.47
C GLY A 494 18.33 -14.85 13.47
N ASP A 495 17.06 -14.44 13.53
CA ASP A 495 16.05 -14.76 12.50
C ASP A 495 16.19 -13.83 11.28
N TYR A 496 15.79 -14.29 10.08
CA TYR A 496 15.67 -13.42 8.90
C TYR A 496 14.21 -13.00 8.71
N LEU A 497 13.91 -11.71 8.88
CA LEU A 497 12.62 -11.14 8.56
C LEU A 497 12.60 -10.73 7.07
N ARG A 498 12.02 -11.57 6.21
CA ARG A 498 12.04 -11.42 4.75
C ARG A 498 10.69 -11.00 4.20
N LEU A 499 10.71 -9.97 3.36
CA LEU A 499 9.59 -9.58 2.51
C LEU A 499 9.84 -10.04 1.07
N THR A 500 8.81 -10.59 0.43
CA THR A 500 8.80 -10.82 -1.02
C THR A 500 7.62 -10.09 -1.64
N CYS A 501 7.91 -9.18 -2.58
CA CYS A 501 6.92 -8.46 -3.38
C CYS A 501 6.82 -9.06 -4.78
N LEU A 502 5.62 -9.09 -5.32
CA LEU A 502 5.32 -9.58 -6.66
C LEU A 502 4.79 -8.43 -7.51
N PHE A 503 5.42 -8.21 -8.66
CA PHE A 503 5.06 -7.13 -9.59
C PHE A 503 4.53 -7.68 -10.91
N SER A 504 3.61 -6.95 -11.53
CA SER A 504 3.09 -7.18 -12.88
C SER A 504 3.27 -5.92 -13.71
N SER A 505 3.86 -6.05 -14.90
CA SER A 505 4.13 -4.95 -15.83
C SER A 505 3.65 -5.23 -17.26
N LYS A 506 2.80 -6.25 -17.46
CA LYS A 506 2.38 -6.72 -18.78
C LYS A 506 1.04 -6.19 -19.26
N ASP A 507 0.05 -6.12 -18.39
CA ASP A 507 -1.34 -6.00 -18.80
C ASP A 507 -2.02 -4.77 -18.17
N GLY A 508 -3.00 -4.20 -18.89
CA GLY A 508 -3.87 -3.13 -18.38
C GLY A 508 -3.14 -1.83 -18.02
N THR A 509 -3.56 -1.19 -16.93
CA THR A 509 -2.95 0.07 -16.43
C THR A 509 -1.54 -0.10 -15.88
N GLN A 510 -1.11 -1.35 -15.66
CA GLN A 510 0.21 -1.71 -15.17
C GLN A 510 1.22 -1.95 -16.30
N GLU A 511 0.81 -1.96 -17.58
CA GLU A 511 1.74 -2.19 -18.68
C GLU A 511 2.91 -1.18 -18.64
N ARG A 512 4.14 -1.68 -18.75
CA ARG A 512 5.36 -0.87 -18.88
C ARG A 512 6.18 -1.37 -20.06
N ASN A 513 6.68 -0.40 -20.85
CA ASN A 513 7.56 -0.65 -22.00
C ASN A 513 9.04 -0.47 -21.68
N ARG A 514 9.37 -0.09 -20.44
CA ARG A 514 10.74 0.05 -19.93
C ARG A 514 10.86 -0.63 -18.56
N THR A 515 12.07 -0.97 -18.18
CA THR A 515 12.37 -1.41 -16.81
C THR A 515 12.03 -0.32 -15.81
N ILE A 516 11.35 -0.71 -14.72
CA ILE A 516 11.01 0.17 -13.61
C ILE A 516 11.93 -0.16 -12.45
N TYR A 517 12.44 0.88 -11.81
CA TYR A 517 13.36 0.79 -10.68
C TYR A 517 12.71 1.34 -9.41
N PHE A 518 13.44 1.27 -8.30
CA PHE A 518 13.06 1.93 -7.07
C PHE A 518 12.77 3.43 -7.29
N GLY A 519 11.71 3.93 -6.67
CA GLY A 519 11.42 5.36 -6.64
C GLY A 519 10.39 5.72 -5.58
N GLU A 520 10.56 6.90 -4.99
CA GLU A 520 9.64 7.46 -3.98
C GLU A 520 8.29 7.87 -4.57
N GLY A 521 8.26 8.25 -5.85
CA GLY A 521 7.03 8.56 -6.58
C GLY A 521 6.37 7.31 -7.16
N SER A 522 5.08 7.41 -7.47
CA SER A 522 4.32 6.30 -8.08
C SER A 522 4.75 5.96 -9.52
N ASP A 523 5.66 6.74 -10.12
CA ASP A 523 6.32 6.44 -11.41
C ASP A 523 7.49 5.45 -11.29
N GLY A 524 8.02 5.29 -10.07
CA GLY A 524 8.88 4.18 -9.65
C GLY A 524 8.12 3.16 -8.80
N GLU A 525 8.84 2.18 -8.24
CA GLU A 525 8.27 1.16 -7.37
C GLU A 525 8.91 1.12 -5.98
N MET A 526 8.18 0.49 -5.05
CA MET A 526 8.63 0.20 -3.69
C MET A 526 8.31 -1.25 -3.33
N CYS A 527 9.11 -1.82 -2.43
CA CYS A 527 8.86 -3.10 -1.81
C CYS A 527 9.22 -3.02 -0.33
N TYR A 528 8.23 -2.61 0.48
CA TYR A 528 8.40 -2.44 1.92
C TYR A 528 7.29 -3.13 2.70
N ALA A 529 7.60 -3.52 3.93
CA ALA A 529 6.64 -3.89 4.94
C ALA A 529 6.87 -3.00 6.15
N PHE A 530 5.79 -2.39 6.62
CA PHE A 530 5.80 -1.58 7.82
C PHE A 530 5.16 -2.37 8.95
N ILE A 531 5.91 -2.55 10.02
CA ILE A 531 5.59 -3.53 11.06
C ILE A 531 5.60 -2.83 12.41
N ALA A 532 4.52 -2.97 13.17
CA ALA A 532 4.45 -2.55 14.57
C ALA A 532 4.82 -3.73 15.47
N TYR A 533 5.73 -3.50 16.41
CA TYR A 533 6.25 -4.53 17.30
C TYR A 533 6.47 -4.01 18.73
N TYR A 534 6.66 -4.92 19.67
CA TYR A 534 7.09 -4.58 21.02
C TYR A 534 8.07 -5.63 21.59
N PRO A 535 8.84 -5.30 22.64
CA PRO A 535 9.09 -3.93 23.10
C PRO A 535 9.95 -3.17 22.09
N ASN A 536 9.81 -1.83 22.06
CA ASN A 536 10.58 -0.95 21.20
C ASN A 536 12.09 -1.17 21.37
N VAL A 537 12.82 -1.17 20.26
CA VAL A 537 14.29 -1.27 20.23
C VAL A 537 14.85 -0.02 19.56
N ASP A 538 15.61 0.76 20.33
CA ASP A 538 16.22 2.00 19.83
C ASP A 538 17.19 1.71 18.68
N GLY A 539 17.04 2.42 17.56
CA GLY A 539 17.87 2.22 16.36
C GLY A 539 17.38 1.10 15.43
N PHE A 540 16.24 0.47 15.72
CA PHE A 540 15.61 -0.55 14.88
C PHE A 540 14.35 -0.01 14.15
N GLU A 541 14.47 1.18 13.54
CA GLU A 541 13.39 1.82 12.77
C GLU A 541 13.36 1.40 11.30
N GLN A 542 14.52 1.03 10.75
CA GLN A 542 14.66 0.54 9.38
C GLN A 542 15.64 -0.62 9.36
N CYS A 543 15.31 -1.68 8.64
CA CYS A 543 16.23 -2.76 8.32
C CYS A 543 15.97 -3.22 6.89
N LEU A 544 16.75 -2.66 5.98
CA LEU A 544 16.56 -2.79 4.54
C LEU A 544 17.75 -3.49 3.91
N GLU A 545 17.50 -4.20 2.82
CA GLU A 545 18.53 -4.75 1.95
C GLU A 545 18.61 -3.96 0.64
N PHE A 546 19.81 -3.86 0.08
CA PHE A 546 20.07 -3.55 -1.31
C PHE A 546 20.68 -4.79 -1.94
N ASP A 547 19.96 -5.42 -2.86
CA ASP A 547 20.29 -6.75 -3.34
C ASP A 547 20.34 -7.74 -2.16
N THR A 548 21.53 -8.23 -1.79
CA THR A 548 21.77 -9.08 -0.62
C THR A 548 22.56 -8.37 0.49
N MET A 549 22.77 -7.06 0.37
CA MET A 549 23.56 -6.26 1.31
C MET A 549 22.66 -5.52 2.29
N ASP A 550 22.90 -5.68 3.59
CA ASP A 550 22.18 -4.94 4.61
C ASP A 550 22.61 -3.46 4.65
N LEU A 551 21.61 -2.56 4.60
CA LEU A 551 21.82 -1.11 4.56
C LEU A 551 21.88 -0.47 5.94
N SER A 552 20.96 -0.89 6.82
CA SER A 552 20.73 -0.25 8.12
C SER A 552 21.42 -0.96 9.28
N CYS A 553 22.22 -1.95 8.96
CA CYS A 553 22.83 -2.85 9.93
C CYS A 553 24.10 -2.25 10.55
N PRO A 554 24.21 -2.20 11.89
CA PRO A 554 25.43 -1.79 12.58
C PRO A 554 26.54 -2.80 12.29
N SER A 555 27.43 -2.49 11.36
CA SER A 555 28.52 -3.40 11.03
C SER A 555 29.66 -3.30 12.05
N ALA A 556 30.31 -4.42 12.37
CA ALA A 556 31.69 -4.39 12.87
C ALA A 556 32.71 -4.03 11.76
N SER A 557 32.28 -4.01 10.48
CA SER A 557 33.07 -3.64 9.30
C SER A 557 32.17 -2.98 8.24
N GLN A 558 32.40 -1.70 7.90
CA GLN A 558 31.59 -0.95 6.92
C GLN A 558 31.18 -1.85 5.75
N THR A 559 29.88 -2.06 5.55
CA THR A 559 29.41 -2.86 4.42
C THR A 559 29.92 -2.22 3.13
N GLU A 560 30.16 -3.03 2.10
CA GLU A 560 30.62 -2.51 0.79
C GLU A 560 29.74 -1.36 0.32
N PHE A 561 28.43 -1.47 0.52
CA PHE A 561 27.46 -0.40 0.29
C PHE A 561 27.78 0.89 1.08
N GLN A 562 28.00 0.80 2.39
CA GLN A 562 28.34 1.96 3.23
C GLN A 562 29.68 2.60 2.81
N HIS A 563 30.67 1.78 2.43
CA HIS A 563 31.92 2.28 1.86
C HIS A 563 31.66 3.05 0.54
N CYS A 564 30.84 2.48 -0.34
CA CYS A 564 30.50 3.07 -1.63
C CYS A 564 29.70 4.37 -1.52
N LEU A 565 28.86 4.53 -0.50
CA LEU A 565 28.12 5.77 -0.25
C LEU A 565 28.88 6.79 0.60
N GLY A 566 29.89 6.35 1.33
CA GLY A 566 30.66 7.18 2.26
C GLY A 566 32.01 7.58 1.69
N GLN A 567 33.01 6.72 1.87
CA GLN A 567 34.39 7.02 1.52
C GLN A 567 34.57 7.15 0.01
N PHE A 568 34.00 6.23 -0.77
CA PHE A 568 34.11 6.28 -2.23
C PHE A 568 33.54 7.58 -2.82
N VAL A 569 32.41 8.09 -2.31
CA VAL A 569 31.85 9.38 -2.78
C VAL A 569 32.78 10.56 -2.49
N ARG A 570 33.49 10.52 -1.34
CA ARG A 570 34.51 11.51 -1.01
C ARG A 570 35.69 11.42 -1.97
N ASP A 571 36.20 10.21 -2.19
CA ASP A 571 37.32 9.94 -3.11
C ASP A 571 36.95 10.29 -4.56
N MET A 572 35.69 10.08 -4.95
CA MET A 572 35.15 10.51 -6.24
C MET A 572 35.29 12.01 -6.43
N SER A 573 34.94 12.79 -5.41
CA SER A 573 34.99 14.25 -5.47
C SER A 573 36.42 14.79 -5.36
N SER A 574 37.27 14.17 -4.54
CA SER A 574 38.63 14.66 -4.26
C SER A 574 39.69 14.17 -5.24
N SER A 575 39.48 13.03 -5.89
CA SER A 575 40.53 12.34 -6.66
C SER A 575 40.03 11.84 -8.01
N TYR A 576 39.06 10.91 -8.07
CA TYR A 576 38.71 10.27 -9.34
C TYR A 576 38.15 11.24 -10.40
N ILE A 577 37.26 12.18 -10.02
CA ILE A 577 36.74 13.19 -10.96
C ILE A 577 37.85 14.15 -11.42
N PRO A 578 38.61 14.81 -10.51
CA PRO A 578 39.74 15.65 -10.93
C PRO A 578 40.75 14.95 -11.84
N ASP A 579 41.15 13.73 -11.49
CA ASP A 579 42.14 12.95 -12.24
C ASP A 579 41.62 12.61 -13.65
N THR A 580 40.35 12.18 -13.74
CA THR A 580 39.72 11.89 -15.05
C THR A 580 39.56 13.15 -15.89
N LEU A 581 39.19 14.29 -15.28
CA LEU A 581 39.09 15.56 -16.01
C LEU A 581 40.48 16.06 -16.47
N SER A 582 41.52 15.86 -15.68
CA SER A 582 42.89 16.19 -16.09
C SER A 582 43.35 15.31 -17.26
N ALA A 583 43.08 14.00 -17.17
CA ALA A 583 43.48 13.04 -18.18
C ALA A 583 42.67 13.13 -19.48
N CYS A 584 41.38 13.48 -19.43
CA CYS A 584 40.48 13.39 -20.59
C CYS A 584 39.79 14.72 -20.96
N GLY A 585 39.65 15.67 -20.05
CA GLY A 585 38.64 16.73 -20.11
C GLY A 585 38.76 17.74 -21.26
N ASN A 586 39.96 17.89 -21.83
CA ASN A 586 40.24 18.76 -22.98
C ASN A 586 40.48 17.99 -24.29
N LYS A 587 40.35 16.66 -24.27
CA LYS A 587 40.68 15.79 -25.41
C LYS A 587 39.42 15.54 -26.25
N THR A 588 39.53 15.66 -27.57
CA THR A 588 38.48 15.31 -28.54
C THR A 588 39.07 14.44 -29.65
N ASP A 589 38.24 13.58 -30.25
CA ASP A 589 38.60 12.73 -31.39
C ASP A 589 39.78 11.78 -31.07
N GLU A 590 40.79 11.64 -31.94
CA GLU A 590 41.88 10.66 -31.77
C GLU A 590 42.66 10.85 -30.45
N LEU A 591 42.71 12.07 -29.92
CA LEU A 591 43.37 12.37 -28.64
C LEU A 591 42.64 11.77 -27.44
N LEU A 592 41.33 11.51 -27.56
CA LEU A 592 40.56 10.89 -26.48
C LEU A 592 40.96 9.42 -26.24
N CYS A 593 41.46 8.74 -27.27
CA CYS A 593 41.82 7.32 -27.21
C CYS A 593 43.25 7.06 -26.70
N ASP A 594 43.89 8.05 -26.05
CA ASP A 594 45.23 7.86 -25.50
C ASP A 594 45.24 7.04 -24.20
N GLU A 595 46.42 6.50 -23.87
CA GLU A 595 46.57 5.59 -22.73
C GLU A 595 46.37 6.30 -21.38
N GLU A 596 46.58 7.62 -21.31
CA GLU A 596 46.36 8.40 -20.09
C GLU A 596 44.86 8.53 -19.77
N CYS A 597 44.04 8.89 -20.76
CA CYS A 597 42.59 8.94 -20.59
C CYS A 597 42.00 7.54 -20.35
N LYS A 598 42.52 6.53 -21.05
CA LYS A 598 42.13 5.13 -20.84
C LYS A 598 42.41 4.65 -19.41
N GLN A 599 43.61 4.89 -18.88
CA GLN A 599 43.96 4.50 -17.51
C GLN A 599 43.07 5.17 -16.47
N ALA A 600 42.80 6.47 -16.62
CA ALA A 600 41.92 7.19 -15.69
C ALA A 600 40.50 6.61 -15.68
N LEU A 601 39.96 6.29 -16.87
CA LEU A 601 38.64 5.66 -17.00
C LEU A 601 38.64 4.21 -16.49
N ASP A 602 39.69 3.43 -16.76
CA ASP A 602 39.84 2.06 -16.27
C ASP A 602 39.88 2.03 -14.73
N VAL A 603 40.68 2.90 -14.10
CA VAL A 603 40.78 3.00 -12.63
C VAL A 603 39.42 3.35 -12.01
N LEU A 604 38.69 4.30 -12.60
CA LEU A 604 37.37 4.70 -12.11
C LEU A 604 36.34 3.57 -12.26
N TYR A 605 36.18 3.02 -13.48
CA TYR A 605 35.09 2.09 -13.78
C TYR A 605 35.37 0.64 -13.38
N SER A 606 36.61 0.28 -13.04
CA SER A 606 36.95 -1.02 -12.44
C SER A 606 36.76 -1.08 -10.92
N HIS A 607 36.56 0.05 -10.27
CA HIS A 607 36.31 0.09 -8.83
C HIS A 607 35.01 -0.66 -8.48
N THR A 608 34.98 -1.44 -7.41
CA THR A 608 33.82 -2.30 -7.07
C THR A 608 32.53 -1.49 -6.94
N CYS A 609 32.59 -0.29 -6.35
CA CYS A 609 31.49 0.68 -6.27
C CYS A 609 30.97 1.24 -7.61
N MET A 610 31.61 0.94 -8.73
CA MET A 610 31.22 1.32 -10.08
C MET A 610 30.81 0.13 -10.95
N THR A 611 30.80 -1.08 -10.39
CA THR A 611 30.48 -2.33 -11.10
C THR A 611 29.16 -2.96 -10.63
N GLY A 612 28.54 -3.76 -11.50
CA GLY A 612 27.30 -4.47 -11.18
C GLY A 612 26.11 -3.56 -10.84
N ARG A 613 25.17 -4.09 -10.04
CA ARG A 613 23.96 -3.35 -9.63
C ARG A 613 24.28 -2.18 -8.70
N LEU A 614 25.20 -2.37 -7.76
CA LEU A 614 25.67 -1.30 -6.89
C LEU A 614 26.29 -0.16 -7.69
N GLY A 615 27.13 -0.46 -8.67
CA GLY A 615 27.71 0.53 -9.59
C GLY A 615 26.68 1.33 -10.36
N ASN A 616 25.66 0.65 -10.90
CA ASN A 616 24.56 1.32 -11.59
C ASN A 616 23.79 2.28 -10.67
N TYR A 617 23.52 1.85 -9.42
CA TYR A 617 22.89 2.70 -8.41
C TYR A 617 23.78 3.89 -8.03
N VAL A 618 25.06 3.66 -7.73
CA VAL A 618 26.02 4.71 -7.36
C VAL A 618 26.14 5.73 -8.49
N ALA A 619 26.37 5.29 -9.73
CA ALA A 619 26.45 6.18 -10.88
C ALA A 619 25.14 6.93 -11.18
N GLY A 620 24.00 6.25 -11.01
CA GLY A 620 22.68 6.73 -11.42
C GLY A 620 21.97 7.60 -10.37
N GLN A 621 22.22 7.39 -9.08
CA GLN A 621 21.49 8.04 -7.99
C GLN A 621 22.40 8.85 -7.07
N VAL A 622 23.61 8.35 -6.80
CA VAL A 622 24.52 8.96 -5.82
C VAL A 622 25.37 10.04 -6.48
N LEU A 623 26.12 9.67 -7.51
CA LEU A 623 27.09 10.55 -8.17
C LEU A 623 26.42 11.64 -9.01
N ARG A 624 25.14 11.49 -9.40
CA ARG A 624 24.37 12.58 -10.06
C ARG A 624 24.29 13.86 -9.24
N GLY A 625 24.41 13.77 -7.91
CA GLY A 625 24.45 14.94 -7.04
C GLY A 625 25.79 15.67 -7.02
N LEU A 626 26.87 15.06 -7.54
CA LEU A 626 28.19 15.68 -7.58
C LEU A 626 28.31 16.62 -8.78
N SER A 627 28.81 17.83 -8.53
CA SER A 627 29.23 18.73 -9.60
C SER A 627 30.25 18.02 -10.48
N GLU A 628 30.17 18.22 -11.81
CA GLU A 628 31.06 17.64 -12.82
C GLU A 628 30.85 16.14 -13.15
N TRP A 629 30.03 15.37 -12.42
CA TRP A 629 29.76 13.97 -12.77
C TRP A 629 29.16 13.81 -14.18
N SER A 630 28.29 14.73 -14.59
CA SER A 630 27.70 14.76 -15.93
C SER A 630 28.76 14.88 -17.04
N ARG A 631 29.88 15.56 -16.77
CA ARG A 631 31.00 15.67 -17.70
C ARG A 631 31.76 14.36 -17.79
N ILE A 632 32.01 13.68 -16.67
CA ILE A 632 32.63 12.35 -16.66
C ILE A 632 31.80 11.33 -17.44
N ASP A 633 30.48 11.29 -17.22
CA ASP A 633 29.58 10.41 -17.97
C ASP A 633 29.58 10.74 -19.47
N THR A 634 29.67 12.02 -19.83
CA THR A 634 29.81 12.45 -21.23
C THR A 634 31.14 11.99 -21.84
N ILE A 635 32.26 12.14 -21.12
CA ILE A 635 33.59 11.68 -21.54
C ILE A 635 33.57 10.17 -21.75
N ARG A 636 33.03 9.40 -20.79
CA ARG A 636 32.90 7.94 -20.90
C ARG A 636 32.13 7.54 -22.16
N LYS A 637 30.96 8.15 -22.41
CA LYS A 637 30.14 7.86 -23.59
C LYS A 637 30.85 8.21 -24.89
N ALA A 638 31.57 9.33 -24.92
CA ALA A 638 32.38 9.73 -26.08
C ALA A 638 33.52 8.74 -26.33
N TYR A 639 34.24 8.33 -25.28
CA TYR A 639 35.31 7.34 -25.36
C TYR A 639 34.80 6.00 -25.87
N ILE A 640 33.72 5.45 -25.28
CA ILE A 640 33.15 4.16 -25.72
C ILE A 640 32.78 4.19 -27.21
N LYS A 641 32.22 5.31 -27.66
CA LYS A 641 31.80 5.50 -29.05
C LYS A 641 33.00 5.58 -30.01
N GLN A 642 34.11 6.16 -29.59
CA GLN A 642 35.27 6.44 -30.46
C GLN A 642 36.35 5.34 -30.39
N CYS A 643 36.63 4.84 -29.20
CA CYS A 643 37.79 3.99 -28.90
C CYS A 643 37.41 2.52 -28.61
N GLY A 644 36.11 2.23 -28.39
CA GLY A 644 35.63 0.91 -27.99
C GLY A 644 35.50 0.73 -26.48
N VAL A 645 35.34 -0.51 -26.03
CA VAL A 645 35.10 -0.84 -24.62
C VAL A 645 36.42 -0.94 -23.85
N PHE A 646 36.44 -0.42 -22.62
CA PHE A 646 37.47 -0.65 -21.62
C PHE A 646 37.62 -2.15 -21.27
N SER A 647 38.75 -2.57 -20.68
CA SER A 647 39.04 -4.00 -20.43
C SER A 647 38.09 -4.71 -19.43
N VAL A 648 37.15 -4.00 -18.80
CA VAL A 648 36.27 -4.57 -17.77
C VAL A 648 34.84 -4.05 -17.98
N MET A 649 33.92 -4.97 -18.33
CA MET A 649 32.46 -4.79 -18.25
C MET A 649 31.91 -5.79 -17.25
#